data_AF-A0A7J6QY54-F1
#
_entry.id   AF-A0A7J6QY54-F1
#
_cell.length_a   1.000
_cell.length_b   1.000
_cell.length_c   1.000
_cell.angle_alpha   90.00
_cell.angle_beta   90.00
_cell.angle_gamma   90.00
#
_symmetry.space_group_name_H-M   'P 1'
#
loop_
_entity.id
_entity.type
_entity.pdbx_description
1 polymer ?
#
loop_
_entity_poly.entity_id
_entity_poly.type
_entity_poly.pdbx_seq_one_letter_code
_entity_poly.pdbx_strand_id
1 'polypeptide(L)'
;MSTGVLPQGHETDSSSPVEQETKQESVPATSPALGQNQQQNAYARPSLAGSYKMDGSSNDIGFGSKAKLDTEDKYGEGDAASPELEQDFRDQRAELARQLARKQDVDRMLNEARARLEELRSKKRDLDKKYTDVTAALEGQQTAVLSTKKQLDEAVKEINDVRQLAIQEGEPLATDSADVVAAVRSEKDKVNSADAKIQDLRGQIDRINRQKEDLQSQNAVWLERQRQAEQDRTMLIGALEKERANLASVRAERLRTWEQRHEVSKDITSISVKQWQDTTGSAPKIPDSSKGVVASQGAAGAPHSPVDPRKGIPAKQASPVVTVRRLGDPMEMCESSPSFSSAEDLVEAGFFPTTPIAYTEKDAILYALGVGASERKYVYENHPHFAVLPTMIFATTFKGDESSKTLPFPPPQLLMDLGILKGKVIIDAERSMEVLKGPLPVRVSVEDKWGMKTRFTALTPKKAGLLVETETLIVDELAGDEVLRLTNSLFFLGKSDLAAAGCASKIKIAVPDDQQPDETITERTSPNQADLYRLSGDYNPLHVDPATAKSYGFEQPILHGLCTLGFAARHVINACLEGDGQRLKSFRCRFTKPVIPGDRLRTEIWEDSSGCGVSFRTWAERCTGGEDGTPADPIIVLDGGAAQFFS
;
A
#
# COMPACT_ATOMS: atom_id res chain seq x y z
N MET A 1 33.80 -35.65 67.05
CA MET A 1 33.27 -34.46 67.75
C MET A 1 31.95 -34.13 67.08
N SER A 2 30.85 -34.73 67.55
CA SER A 2 29.85 -34.12 68.45
C SER A 2 29.27 -32.82 67.88
N THR A 3 27.98 -32.60 67.70
CA THR A 3 26.69 -33.14 68.21
C THR A 3 25.61 -32.27 67.50
N GLY A 4 24.33 -32.57 67.29
CA GLY A 4 23.36 -33.61 67.64
C GLY A 4 22.00 -33.09 67.13
N VAL A 5 21.18 -33.88 66.44
CA VAL A 5 20.07 -34.72 66.96
C VAL A 5 18.68 -34.05 66.83
N LEU A 6 17.90 -34.64 65.91
CA LEU A 6 16.45 -34.84 65.69
C LEU A 6 15.60 -35.08 66.99
N PRO A 7 14.23 -35.18 67.02
CA PRO A 7 13.45 -36.13 66.17
C PRO A 7 11.93 -35.94 65.89
N GLN A 8 11.47 -36.73 64.88
CA GLN A 8 10.26 -37.58 64.73
C GLN A 8 8.85 -36.98 65.01
N GLY A 9 7.77 -37.21 64.26
CA GLY A 9 7.38 -38.30 63.35
C GLY A 9 6.07 -38.93 63.88
N HIS A 10 5.02 -39.10 63.05
CA HIS A 10 4.13 -40.29 63.01
C HIS A 10 2.99 -40.17 61.98
N GLU A 11 2.75 -41.31 61.33
CA GLU A 11 1.77 -41.68 60.30
C GLU A 11 0.34 -41.91 60.86
N THR A 12 -0.67 -41.99 59.99
CA THR A 12 -1.48 -43.22 59.74
C THR A 12 -2.64 -42.99 58.73
N ASP A 13 -2.95 -44.09 58.02
CA ASP A 13 -3.88 -44.32 56.90
C ASP A 13 -5.39 -44.05 57.15
N SER A 14 -6.18 -43.86 56.07
CA SER A 14 -7.04 -44.91 55.47
C SER A 14 -8.34 -44.42 54.78
N SER A 15 -8.62 -45.06 53.64
CA SER A 15 -9.94 -45.46 53.07
C SER A 15 -10.87 -44.46 52.35
N SER A 16 -11.08 -44.77 51.05
CA SER A 16 -12.15 -44.34 50.10
C SER A 16 -13.56 -44.83 50.52
N PRO A 17 -14.71 -44.45 49.88
CA PRO A 17 -14.99 -44.66 48.44
C PRO A 17 -15.91 -43.63 47.70
N VAL A 18 -15.78 -43.66 46.36
CA VAL A 18 -16.80 -43.67 45.28
C VAL A 18 -18.20 -43.08 45.56
N GLU A 19 -18.64 -42.13 44.71
CA GLU A 19 -19.95 -42.24 44.01
C GLU A 19 -20.04 -41.28 42.79
N GLN A 20 -20.22 -41.89 41.62
CA GLN A 20 -20.79 -41.29 40.42
C GLN A 20 -22.31 -41.44 40.53
N GLU A 21 -23.08 -40.37 40.34
CA GLU A 21 -24.47 -40.48 39.89
C GLU A 21 -24.72 -39.61 38.67
N THR A 22 -25.04 -40.29 37.59
CA THR A 22 -25.76 -39.81 36.42
C THR A 22 -27.25 -39.74 36.76
N LYS A 23 -27.95 -38.68 36.35
CA LYS A 23 -29.40 -38.77 36.10
C LYS A 23 -29.84 -37.78 35.03
N GLN A 24 -30.48 -38.37 34.02
CA GLN A 24 -31.17 -37.78 32.88
C GLN A 24 -32.50 -37.13 33.30
N GLU A 25 -33.16 -36.55 32.28
CA GLU A 25 -34.57 -36.10 32.20
C GLU A 25 -34.81 -34.63 32.60
N SER A 26 -35.55 -33.79 31.89
CA SER A 26 -36.48 -33.98 30.76
C SER A 26 -36.80 -32.61 30.13
N VAL A 27 -37.21 -32.65 28.86
CA VAL A 27 -37.82 -31.54 28.11
C VAL A 27 -39.18 -31.17 28.73
N PRO A 28 -39.55 -29.88 28.75
CA PRO A 28 -40.88 -29.54 28.27
C PRO A 28 -40.85 -28.41 27.23
N ALA A 29 -41.49 -28.68 26.10
CA ALA A 29 -41.89 -27.70 25.12
C ALA A 29 -43.16 -26.99 25.62
N THR A 30 -43.12 -25.67 25.76
CA THR A 30 -44.30 -24.80 25.68
C THR A 30 -43.87 -23.37 25.37
N SER A 31 -44.31 -22.87 24.22
CA SER A 31 -44.26 -21.45 23.83
C SER A 31 -45.02 -20.56 24.81
N PRO A 32 -44.72 -19.25 24.80
CA PRO A 32 -45.80 -18.30 24.51
C PRO A 32 -45.41 -17.20 23.51
N ALA A 33 -46.29 -17.07 22.53
CA ALA A 33 -46.70 -15.88 21.76
C ALA A 33 -45.84 -14.60 21.84
N LEU A 34 -45.11 -14.34 20.76
CA LEU A 34 -44.75 -12.98 20.32
C LEU A 34 -45.95 -12.36 19.61
N GLY A 35 -46.53 -11.33 20.24
CA GLY A 35 -47.52 -10.45 19.63
C GLY A 35 -46.87 -9.61 18.53
N GLN A 36 -47.29 -9.86 17.29
CA GLN A 36 -47.04 -8.99 16.16
C GLN A 36 -47.87 -7.71 16.31
N ASN A 37 -47.24 -6.56 16.11
CA ASN A 37 -47.94 -5.41 15.55
C ASN A 37 -47.15 -4.94 14.32
N GLN A 38 -47.71 -5.27 13.15
CA GLN A 38 -47.27 -4.86 11.83
C GLN A 38 -47.86 -3.48 11.50
N GLN A 39 -47.04 -2.63 10.87
CA GLN A 39 -47.43 -1.69 9.80
C GLN A 39 -46.10 -1.25 9.13
N GLN A 40 -45.60 -2.01 8.15
CA GLN A 40 -45.85 -1.94 6.70
C GLN A 40 -45.51 -0.59 6.03
N ASN A 41 -44.45 -0.63 5.20
CA ASN A 41 -44.32 -0.07 3.85
C ASN A 41 -42.94 -0.53 3.31
N ALA A 42 -42.74 -1.74 2.78
CA ALA A 42 -43.09 -2.23 1.44
C ALA A 42 -42.57 -1.35 0.28
N TYR A 43 -41.49 -1.78 -0.39
CA TYR A 43 -41.42 -1.89 -1.86
C TYR A 43 -40.51 -3.06 -2.27
N ALA A 44 -40.92 -3.72 -3.35
CA ALA A 44 -40.71 -5.12 -3.70
C ALA A 44 -39.31 -5.52 -4.22
N ARG A 45 -38.93 -6.77 -3.93
CA ARG A 45 -38.03 -7.60 -4.75
C ARG A 45 -38.88 -8.59 -5.56
N PRO A 46 -38.59 -8.85 -6.84
CA PRO A 46 -39.02 -10.09 -7.49
C PRO A 46 -37.90 -11.14 -7.42
N SER A 47 -38.26 -12.32 -6.91
CA SER A 47 -37.51 -13.57 -7.06
C SER A 47 -37.79 -14.20 -8.43
N LEU A 48 -36.76 -14.73 -9.09
CA LEU A 48 -36.94 -15.83 -10.05
C LEU A 48 -35.86 -16.87 -9.77
N ALA A 49 -36.31 -18.01 -9.27
CA ALA A 49 -35.55 -19.25 -9.18
C ALA A 49 -35.47 -19.89 -10.57
N GLY A 50 -34.27 -20.22 -11.01
CA GLY A 50 -33.99 -21.05 -12.17
C GLY A 50 -32.73 -21.85 -11.90
N SER A 51 -32.90 -23.14 -11.58
CA SER A 51 -31.84 -24.12 -11.38
C SER A 51 -31.06 -24.36 -12.67
N TYR A 52 -29.73 -24.25 -12.65
CA TYR A 52 -28.85 -24.86 -13.66
C TYR A 52 -27.65 -25.53 -13.01
N LYS A 53 -27.32 -26.70 -13.56
CA LYS A 53 -26.34 -27.68 -13.10
C LYS A 53 -24.90 -27.17 -13.25
N MET A 54 -24.01 -27.84 -12.55
CA MET A 54 -22.56 -27.62 -12.53
C MET A 54 -21.91 -28.26 -13.77
N ASP A 55 -21.26 -27.43 -14.57
CA ASP A 55 -20.47 -27.80 -15.74
C ASP A 55 -19.11 -27.09 -15.60
N GLY A 56 -18.03 -27.86 -15.46
CA GLY A 56 -16.68 -27.31 -15.37
C GLY A 56 -16.19 -26.83 -16.73
N SER A 57 -15.92 -25.52 -16.85
CA SER A 57 -15.01 -24.96 -17.84
C SER A 57 -14.52 -23.59 -17.38
N SER A 58 -13.23 -23.35 -17.61
CA SER A 58 -12.48 -22.11 -17.37
C SER A 58 -13.26 -20.81 -17.62
N ASN A 59 -13.34 -19.94 -16.62
CA ASN A 59 -13.77 -18.56 -16.79
C ASN A 59 -12.59 -17.70 -17.25
N ASP A 60 -12.42 -17.63 -18.57
CA ASP A 60 -11.96 -16.42 -19.25
C ASP A 60 -13.00 -15.31 -18.98
N ILE A 61 -12.59 -14.24 -18.27
CA ILE A 61 -13.40 -13.03 -18.20
C ILE A 61 -13.19 -12.27 -19.51
N GLY A 62 -14.18 -12.43 -20.39
CA GLY A 62 -14.25 -11.81 -21.70
C GLY A 62 -14.20 -10.29 -21.65
N PHE A 63 -13.26 -9.73 -22.40
CA PHE A 63 -13.38 -8.42 -23.03
C PHE A 63 -14.52 -8.48 -24.05
N GLY A 64 -15.73 -8.25 -23.55
CA GLY A 64 -16.97 -8.25 -24.31
C GLY A 64 -17.61 -6.87 -24.38
N SER A 65 -16.92 -5.89 -24.92
CA SER A 65 -17.57 -5.04 -25.90
C SER A 65 -16.54 -4.60 -26.93
N LYS A 66 -16.61 -5.23 -28.10
CA LYS A 66 -16.19 -4.61 -29.35
C LYS A 66 -16.95 -3.29 -29.47
N ALA A 67 -16.41 -2.22 -28.89
CA ALA A 67 -16.61 -0.91 -29.49
C ALA A 67 -15.93 -1.00 -30.85
N LYS A 68 -16.72 -1.32 -31.86
CA LYS A 68 -16.39 -1.11 -33.27
C LYS A 68 -15.62 0.21 -33.35
N LEU A 69 -14.34 0.13 -33.69
CA LEU A 69 -13.59 1.25 -34.29
C LEU A 69 -14.03 1.47 -35.74
N ASP A 70 -15.30 1.17 -36.02
CA ASP A 70 -16.08 1.58 -37.18
C ASP A 70 -17.07 2.64 -36.70
N THR A 71 -16.57 3.73 -36.10
CA THR A 71 -17.24 5.00 -36.34
C THR A 71 -16.92 5.35 -37.78
N GLU A 72 -17.80 4.91 -38.67
CA GLU A 72 -17.96 5.52 -39.98
C GLU A 72 -17.83 7.04 -39.80
N ASP A 73 -16.81 7.61 -40.44
CA ASP A 73 -16.71 9.02 -40.71
C ASP A 73 -17.98 9.41 -41.49
N LYS A 74 -19.04 9.78 -40.77
CA LYS A 74 -20.17 10.57 -41.29
C LYS A 74 -19.86 12.07 -41.19
N TYR A 75 -18.61 12.44 -41.37
CA TYR A 75 -18.28 13.75 -41.93
C TYR A 75 -18.35 13.56 -43.45
N GLY A 76 -19.31 14.23 -44.09
CA GLY A 76 -19.72 13.97 -45.46
C GLY A 76 -18.57 13.85 -46.46
N GLU A 77 -18.78 13.02 -47.48
CA GLU A 77 -17.90 12.71 -48.62
C GLU A 77 -17.56 13.92 -49.52
N GLY A 78 -17.23 15.08 -48.95
CA GLY A 78 -16.94 16.31 -49.70
C GLY A 78 -15.53 16.87 -49.53
N ASP A 79 -14.78 16.48 -48.49
CA ASP A 79 -13.55 17.18 -48.09
C ASP A 79 -12.32 16.29 -48.23
N ALA A 80 -11.77 16.21 -49.45
CA ALA A 80 -10.48 15.57 -49.68
C ALA A 80 -9.36 16.36 -48.98
N ALA A 81 -8.73 15.73 -47.99
CA ALA A 81 -7.38 16.10 -47.58
C ALA A 81 -6.41 15.80 -48.76
N SER A 82 -5.21 16.39 -48.76
CA SER A 82 -4.21 16.02 -49.78
C SER A 82 -3.97 14.50 -49.73
N PRO A 83 -3.99 13.76 -50.86
CA PRO A 83 -3.88 12.29 -50.86
C PRO A 83 -2.69 11.74 -50.07
N GLU A 84 -1.60 12.52 -50.01
CA GLU A 84 -0.39 12.24 -49.26
C GLU A 84 -0.64 12.19 -47.73
N LEU A 85 -1.40 13.15 -47.19
CA LEU A 85 -1.71 13.22 -45.75
C LEU A 85 -2.67 12.12 -45.30
N GLU A 86 -3.50 11.59 -46.20
CA GLU A 86 -4.36 10.44 -45.91
C GLU A 86 -3.62 9.12 -45.92
N GLN A 87 -2.61 9.00 -46.77
CA GLN A 87 -1.74 7.84 -46.83
C GLN A 87 -0.84 7.79 -45.58
N ASP A 88 -0.22 8.90 -45.21
CA ASP A 88 0.61 9.01 -44.00
C ASP A 88 -0.16 8.63 -42.73
N PHE A 89 -1.40 9.08 -42.60
CA PHE A 89 -2.24 8.75 -41.45
C PHE A 89 -2.60 7.26 -41.39
N ARG A 90 -2.86 6.63 -42.54
CA ARG A 90 -3.10 5.18 -42.64
C ARG A 90 -1.86 4.38 -42.25
N ASP A 91 -0.69 4.80 -42.72
CA ASP A 91 0.58 4.13 -42.45
C ASP A 91 0.98 4.26 -40.97
N GLN A 92 0.81 5.44 -40.36
CA GLN A 92 1.04 5.65 -38.92
C GLN A 92 0.08 4.83 -38.05
N ARG A 93 -1.20 4.72 -38.43
CA ARG A 93 -2.19 3.90 -37.71
C ARG A 93 -1.86 2.41 -37.80
N ALA A 94 -1.36 1.94 -38.95
CA ALA A 94 -0.91 0.57 -39.14
C ALA A 94 0.35 0.25 -38.31
N GLU A 95 1.29 1.19 -38.21
CA GLU A 95 2.48 1.05 -37.36
C GLU A 95 2.12 1.01 -35.87
N LEU A 96 1.23 1.89 -35.41
CA LEU A 96 0.73 1.86 -34.03
C LEU A 96 0.09 0.51 -33.67
N ALA A 97 -0.69 -0.07 -34.59
CA ALA A 97 -1.30 -1.38 -34.39
C ALA A 97 -0.25 -2.50 -34.27
N ARG A 98 0.82 -2.46 -35.08
CA ARG A 98 1.95 -3.42 -34.97
C ARG A 98 2.67 -3.31 -33.63
N GLN A 99 2.91 -2.09 -33.15
CA GLN A 99 3.58 -1.87 -31.86
C GLN A 99 2.72 -2.30 -30.67
N LEU A 100 1.39 -2.08 -30.73
CA LEU A 100 0.46 -2.57 -29.72
C LEU A 100 0.45 -4.10 -29.66
N ALA A 101 0.48 -4.80 -30.80
CA ALA A 101 0.57 -6.26 -30.84
C ALA A 101 1.88 -6.75 -30.19
N ARG A 102 3.03 -6.12 -30.52
CA ARG A 102 4.32 -6.45 -29.88
C ARG A 102 4.30 -6.24 -28.37
N LYS A 103 3.68 -5.15 -27.90
CA LYS A 103 3.52 -4.90 -26.47
C LYS A 103 2.70 -6.01 -25.80
N GLN A 104 1.58 -6.42 -26.41
CA GLN A 104 0.76 -7.51 -25.88
C GLN A 104 1.54 -8.82 -25.77
N ASP A 105 2.40 -9.14 -26.74
CA ASP A 105 3.26 -10.33 -26.68
C ASP A 105 4.29 -10.24 -25.54
N VAL A 106 4.92 -9.07 -25.34
CA VAL A 106 5.86 -8.86 -24.22
C VAL A 106 5.15 -8.91 -22.87
N ASP A 107 3.96 -8.32 -22.75
CA ASP A 107 3.14 -8.40 -21.54
C ASP A 107 2.76 -9.86 -21.22
N ARG A 108 2.46 -10.69 -22.25
CA ARG A 108 2.24 -12.13 -22.09
C ARG A 108 3.48 -12.84 -21.56
N MET A 109 4.64 -12.60 -22.17
CA MET A 109 5.92 -13.20 -21.73
C MET A 109 6.27 -12.83 -20.28
N LEU A 110 6.01 -11.58 -19.90
CA LEU A 110 6.25 -11.08 -18.55
C LEU A 110 5.31 -11.74 -17.52
N ASN A 111 4.04 -11.94 -17.88
CA ASN A 111 3.10 -12.68 -17.03
C ASN A 111 3.49 -14.16 -16.89
N GLU A 112 3.92 -14.82 -17.97
CA GLU A 112 4.44 -16.19 -17.93
C GLU A 112 5.68 -16.30 -17.03
N ALA A 113 6.63 -15.36 -17.13
CA ALA A 113 7.83 -15.33 -16.29
C ALA A 113 7.48 -15.16 -14.81
N ARG A 114 6.54 -14.25 -14.48
CA ARG A 114 6.06 -14.04 -13.10
C ARG A 114 5.38 -15.28 -12.53
N ALA A 115 4.50 -15.92 -13.31
CA ALA A 115 3.83 -17.14 -12.90
C ALA A 115 4.85 -18.27 -12.61
N ARG A 116 5.87 -18.40 -13.46
CA ARG A 116 6.91 -19.42 -13.28
C ARG A 116 7.79 -19.15 -12.06
N LEU A 117 8.12 -17.89 -11.79
CA LEU A 117 8.84 -17.50 -10.58
C LEU A 117 8.06 -17.83 -9.31
N GLU A 118 6.75 -17.61 -9.30
CA GLU A 118 5.90 -17.97 -8.15
C GLU A 118 5.82 -19.48 -7.95
N GLU A 119 5.71 -20.26 -9.04
CA GLU A 119 5.76 -21.73 -8.97
C GLU A 119 7.08 -22.23 -8.36
N LEU A 120 8.23 -21.66 -8.78
CA LEU A 120 9.54 -22.00 -8.22
C LEU A 120 9.67 -21.61 -6.74
N ARG A 121 9.12 -20.46 -6.34
CA ARG A 121 9.08 -20.02 -4.94
C ARG A 121 8.20 -20.94 -4.09
N SER A 122 7.07 -21.41 -4.61
CA SER A 122 6.22 -22.41 -3.94
C SER A 122 6.98 -23.72 -3.73
N LYS A 123 7.62 -24.26 -4.78
CA LYS A 123 8.43 -25.49 -4.67
C LYS A 123 9.58 -25.36 -3.66
N LYS A 124 10.21 -24.18 -3.60
CA LYS A 124 11.24 -23.90 -2.59
C LYS A 124 10.66 -23.96 -1.17
N ARG A 125 9.51 -23.33 -0.91
CA ARG A 125 8.83 -23.40 0.40
C ARG A 125 8.51 -24.84 0.81
N ASP A 126 8.04 -25.66 -0.13
CA ASP A 126 7.75 -27.08 0.14
C ASP A 126 9.02 -27.88 0.47
N LEU A 127 10.13 -27.61 -0.22
CA LEU A 127 11.42 -28.24 0.10
C LEU A 127 12.02 -27.74 1.40
N ASP A 128 11.83 -26.47 1.75
CA ASP A 128 12.24 -25.92 3.04
C ASP A 128 11.50 -26.61 4.19
N LYS A 129 10.20 -26.84 4.05
CA LYS A 129 9.42 -27.63 5.02
C LYS A 129 9.90 -29.08 5.13
N LYS A 130 10.12 -29.76 4.00
CA LYS A 130 10.69 -31.12 4.02
C LYS A 130 12.07 -31.16 4.69
N TYR A 131 12.89 -30.15 4.44
CA TYR A 131 14.21 -30.03 5.07
C TYR A 131 14.10 -29.90 6.60
N THR A 132 13.19 -29.05 7.09
CA THR A 132 12.99 -28.90 8.54
C THR A 132 12.49 -30.19 9.18
N ASP A 133 11.54 -30.88 8.53
CA ASP A 133 10.97 -32.14 9.03
C ASP A 133 12.05 -33.25 9.12
N VAL A 134 12.88 -33.40 8.08
CA VAL A 134 13.96 -34.39 8.04
C VAL A 134 15.07 -34.04 9.03
N THR A 135 15.41 -32.75 9.20
CA THR A 135 16.42 -32.31 10.16
C THR A 135 15.97 -32.56 11.60
N ALA A 136 14.70 -32.26 11.93
CA ALA A 136 14.13 -32.57 13.24
C ALA A 136 14.12 -34.10 13.51
N ALA A 137 13.79 -34.92 12.51
CA ALA A 137 13.87 -36.37 12.63
C ALA A 137 15.31 -36.86 12.89
N LEU A 138 16.30 -36.24 12.23
CA LEU A 138 17.72 -36.55 12.41
C LEU A 138 18.19 -36.23 13.85
N GLU A 139 17.85 -35.05 14.36
CA GLU A 139 18.16 -34.63 15.73
C GLU A 139 17.51 -35.57 16.77
N GLY A 140 16.26 -35.97 16.51
CA GLY A 140 15.55 -36.95 17.34
C GLY A 140 16.25 -38.31 17.39
N GLN A 141 16.69 -38.84 16.23
CA GLN A 141 17.44 -40.10 16.20
C GLN A 141 18.82 -39.98 16.87
N GLN A 142 19.54 -38.87 16.69
CA GLN A 142 20.83 -38.64 17.35
C GLN A 142 20.69 -38.59 18.87
N THR A 143 19.64 -37.93 19.37
CA THR A 143 19.35 -37.87 20.81
C THR A 143 19.03 -39.25 21.38
N ALA A 144 18.25 -40.06 20.64
CA ALA A 144 17.95 -41.43 21.04
C ALA A 144 19.21 -42.30 21.13
N VAL A 145 20.12 -42.21 20.15
CA VAL A 145 21.41 -42.92 20.18
C VAL A 145 22.24 -42.52 21.39
N LEU A 146 22.38 -41.21 21.65
CA LEU A 146 23.12 -40.72 22.82
C LEU A 146 22.55 -41.23 24.14
N SER A 147 21.21 -41.27 24.26
CA SER A 147 20.53 -41.82 25.44
C SER A 147 20.83 -43.32 25.62
N THR A 148 20.68 -44.13 24.56
CA THR A 148 20.96 -45.57 24.63
C THR A 148 22.42 -45.87 24.96
N LYS A 149 23.35 -45.08 24.40
CA LYS A 149 24.77 -45.21 24.70
C LYS A 149 25.08 -44.91 26.17
N LYS A 150 24.46 -43.86 26.73
CA LYS A 150 24.62 -43.53 28.16
C LYS A 150 24.12 -44.66 29.06
N GLN A 151 22.96 -45.24 28.75
CA GLN A 151 22.40 -46.39 29.50
C GLN A 151 23.33 -47.60 29.42
N LEU A 152 23.95 -47.85 28.25
CA LEU A 152 24.92 -48.92 28.08
C LEU A 152 26.19 -48.67 28.91
N ASP A 153 26.71 -47.44 28.91
CA ASP A 153 27.90 -47.06 29.69
C ASP A 153 27.65 -47.20 31.21
N GLU A 154 26.46 -46.83 31.70
CA GLU A 154 26.03 -47.05 33.09
C GLU A 154 25.92 -48.54 33.43
N ALA A 155 25.28 -49.35 32.59
CA ALA A 155 25.17 -50.79 32.81
C ALA A 155 26.55 -51.49 32.80
N VAL A 156 27.46 -51.08 31.91
CA VAL A 156 28.84 -51.60 31.87
C VAL A 156 29.61 -51.24 33.14
N LYS A 157 29.39 -50.03 33.68
CA LYS A 157 30.00 -49.61 34.94
C LYS A 157 29.51 -50.47 36.11
N GLU A 158 28.21 -50.68 36.23
CA GLU A 158 27.62 -51.53 37.28
C GLU A 158 28.16 -52.97 37.23
N ILE A 159 28.28 -53.54 36.03
CA ILE A 159 28.87 -54.88 35.84
C ILE A 159 30.33 -54.91 36.32
N ASN A 160 31.12 -53.88 36.01
CA ASN A 160 32.52 -53.80 36.44
C ASN A 160 32.66 -53.59 37.96
N ASP A 161 31.78 -52.79 38.57
CA ASP A 161 31.76 -52.56 40.02
C ASP A 161 31.43 -53.87 40.77
N VAL A 162 30.45 -54.65 40.29
CA VAL A 162 30.11 -55.97 40.84
C VAL A 162 31.28 -56.96 40.70
N ARG A 163 31.97 -56.97 39.54
CA ARG A 163 33.17 -57.81 39.35
C ARG A 163 34.30 -57.45 40.31
N GLN A 164 34.54 -56.17 40.55
CA GLN A 164 35.55 -55.69 41.50
C GLN A 164 35.26 -56.15 42.93
N LEU A 165 33.98 -56.09 43.35
CA LEU A 165 33.56 -56.57 44.66
C LEU A 165 33.74 -58.08 44.82
N ALA A 166 33.36 -58.87 43.80
CA ALA A 166 33.57 -60.32 43.82
C ALA A 166 35.05 -60.73 43.94
N ILE A 167 35.95 -59.97 43.29
CA ILE A 167 37.41 -60.16 43.40
C ILE A 167 37.91 -59.85 44.82
N GLN A 168 37.34 -58.85 45.50
CA GLN A 168 37.73 -58.48 46.87
C GLN A 168 37.27 -59.51 47.91
N GLU A 169 36.12 -60.17 47.70
CA GLU A 169 35.56 -61.15 48.63
C GLU A 169 36.10 -62.58 48.43
N GLY A 170 36.91 -62.83 47.39
CA GLY A 170 37.50 -64.15 47.12
C GLY A 170 36.53 -65.17 46.51
N GLU A 171 35.39 -64.70 46.02
CA GLU A 171 34.38 -65.49 45.29
C GLU A 171 34.87 -65.80 43.87
N PRO A 172 34.61 -67.00 43.31
CA PRO A 172 34.96 -67.31 41.94
C PRO A 172 34.23 -66.38 40.97
N LEU A 173 34.97 -65.72 40.08
CA LEU A 173 34.40 -64.89 39.01
C LEU A 173 33.38 -65.70 38.21
N ALA A 174 32.09 -65.40 38.40
CA ALA A 174 31.03 -65.98 37.60
C ALA A 174 31.30 -65.67 36.12
N THR A 175 31.21 -66.69 35.27
CA THR A 175 31.18 -66.48 33.83
C THR A 175 29.98 -65.60 33.52
N ASP A 176 30.15 -64.60 32.64
CA ASP A 176 29.06 -63.70 32.27
C ASP A 176 27.81 -64.52 31.94
N SER A 177 26.74 -64.30 32.71
CA SER A 177 25.46 -64.97 32.44
C SER A 177 25.11 -64.75 30.98
N ALA A 178 24.69 -65.81 30.29
CA ALA A 178 24.27 -65.75 28.89
C ALA A 178 23.24 -64.62 28.64
N ASP A 179 22.45 -64.27 29.67
CA ASP A 179 21.47 -63.19 29.65
C ASP A 179 22.09 -61.79 29.51
N VAL A 180 23.24 -61.53 30.13
CA VAL A 180 23.94 -60.23 30.05
C VAL A 180 24.54 -60.04 28.66
N VAL A 181 25.15 -61.09 28.11
CA VAL A 181 25.70 -61.08 26.75
C VAL A 181 24.58 -60.90 25.70
N ALA A 182 23.42 -61.51 25.93
CA ALA A 182 22.23 -61.33 25.09
C ALA A 182 21.67 -59.89 25.16
N ALA A 183 21.61 -59.29 26.36
CA ALA A 183 21.16 -57.91 26.56
C ALA A 183 22.09 -56.89 25.87
N VAL A 184 23.41 -57.04 26.02
CA VAL A 184 24.40 -56.16 25.36
C VAL A 184 24.34 -56.30 23.83
N ARG A 185 24.14 -57.51 23.29
CA ARG A 185 23.94 -57.71 21.85
C ARG A 185 22.67 -57.01 21.36
N SER A 186 21.56 -57.17 22.07
CA SER A 186 20.29 -56.50 21.75
C SER A 186 20.42 -54.97 21.72
N GLU A 187 21.11 -54.37 22.69
CA GLU A 187 21.33 -52.91 22.68
C GLU A 187 22.29 -52.47 21.58
N LYS A 188 23.31 -53.26 21.28
CA LYS A 188 24.20 -53.00 20.15
C LYS A 188 23.45 -53.01 18.81
N ASP A 189 22.52 -53.94 18.63
CA ASP A 189 21.68 -54.02 17.43
C ASP A 189 20.74 -52.81 17.30
N LYS A 190 20.22 -52.28 18.42
CA LYS A 190 19.42 -51.04 18.44
C LYS A 190 20.24 -49.82 18.02
N VAL A 191 21.46 -49.68 18.53
CA VAL A 191 22.39 -48.61 18.12
C VAL A 191 22.73 -48.70 16.63
N ASN A 192 23.08 -49.91 16.14
CA ASN A 192 23.37 -50.13 14.72
C ASN A 192 22.17 -49.78 13.82
N SER A 193 20.94 -50.12 14.25
CA SER A 193 19.70 -49.78 13.54
C SER A 193 19.45 -48.27 13.49
N ALA A 194 19.71 -47.56 14.60
CA ALA A 194 19.56 -46.11 14.66
C ALA A 194 20.63 -45.38 13.82
N ASP A 195 21.86 -45.87 13.80
CA ASP A 195 22.93 -45.34 12.94
C ASP A 195 22.59 -45.49 11.45
N ALA A 196 21.99 -46.61 11.05
CA ALA A 196 21.50 -46.80 9.68
C ALA A 196 20.40 -45.77 9.31
N LYS A 197 19.48 -45.47 10.24
CA LYS A 197 18.45 -44.43 10.04
C LYS A 197 19.06 -43.04 9.93
N ILE A 198 20.06 -42.72 10.75
CA ILE A 198 20.80 -41.46 10.69
C ILE A 198 21.48 -41.29 9.32
N GLN A 199 22.08 -42.36 8.78
CA GLN A 199 22.68 -42.33 7.44
C GLN A 199 21.64 -42.07 6.34
N ASP A 200 20.47 -42.72 6.40
CA ASP A 200 19.41 -42.47 5.42
C ASP A 200 18.89 -41.02 5.49
N LEU A 201 18.63 -40.50 6.69
CA LEU A 201 18.18 -39.12 6.89
C LEU A 201 19.21 -38.10 6.38
N ARG A 202 20.51 -38.32 6.60
CA ARG A 202 21.58 -37.51 6.00
C ARG A 202 21.53 -37.56 4.47
N GLY A 203 21.34 -38.75 3.89
CA GLY A 203 21.17 -38.90 2.45
C GLY A 203 19.92 -38.19 1.90
N GLN A 204 18.83 -38.13 2.67
CA GLN A 204 17.64 -37.35 2.32
C GLN A 204 17.92 -35.85 2.33
N ILE A 205 18.64 -35.34 3.33
CA ILE A 205 19.08 -33.93 3.42
C ILE A 205 19.91 -33.55 2.19
N ASP A 206 20.89 -34.38 1.81
CA ASP A 206 21.72 -34.13 0.64
C ASP A 206 20.90 -34.06 -0.66
N ARG A 207 19.91 -34.94 -0.82
CA ARG A 207 18.98 -34.90 -1.98
C ARG A 207 18.17 -33.61 -2.00
N ILE A 208 17.66 -33.17 -0.85
CA ILE A 208 16.89 -31.92 -0.73
C ILE A 208 17.77 -30.71 -1.05
N ASN A 209 19.00 -30.68 -0.56
CA ASN A 209 19.93 -29.58 -0.84
C ASN A 209 20.24 -29.46 -2.35
N ARG A 210 20.51 -30.57 -3.04
CA ARG A 210 20.68 -30.56 -4.51
C ARG A 210 19.44 -30.05 -5.24
N GLN A 211 18.25 -30.41 -4.79
CA GLN A 211 17.00 -29.91 -5.37
C GLN A 211 16.82 -28.40 -5.13
N LYS A 212 17.21 -27.89 -3.95
CA LYS A 212 17.19 -26.45 -3.65
C LYS A 212 18.17 -25.68 -4.55
N GLU A 213 19.37 -26.21 -4.78
CA GLU A 213 20.36 -25.61 -5.68
C GLU A 213 19.87 -25.54 -7.13
N ASP A 214 19.22 -26.61 -7.63
CA ASP A 214 18.60 -26.62 -8.95
C ASP A 214 17.46 -25.59 -9.06
N LEU A 215 16.56 -25.54 -8.07
CA LEU A 215 15.50 -24.53 -8.04
C LEU A 215 16.06 -23.10 -7.98
N GLN A 216 17.15 -22.87 -7.23
CA GLN A 216 17.80 -21.57 -7.15
C GLN A 216 18.40 -21.17 -8.52
N SER A 217 19.02 -22.11 -9.22
CA SER A 217 19.54 -21.91 -10.56
C SER A 217 18.42 -21.57 -11.55
N GLN A 218 17.31 -22.31 -11.51
CA GLN A 218 16.13 -22.02 -12.33
C GLN A 218 15.52 -20.65 -12.00
N ASN A 219 15.45 -20.29 -10.72
CA ASN A 219 14.92 -18.99 -10.29
C ASN A 219 15.77 -17.83 -10.86
N ALA A 220 17.09 -17.93 -10.82
CA ALA A 220 17.99 -16.93 -11.39
C ALA A 220 17.75 -16.73 -12.91
N VAL A 221 17.58 -17.82 -13.66
CA VAL A 221 17.30 -17.76 -15.12
C VAL A 221 15.97 -17.05 -15.40
N TRP A 222 14.92 -17.37 -14.62
CA TRP A 222 13.60 -16.76 -14.83
C TRP A 222 13.53 -15.30 -14.35
N LEU A 223 14.31 -14.95 -13.32
CA LEU A 223 14.44 -13.57 -12.86
C LEU A 223 15.09 -12.70 -13.95
N GLU A 224 16.14 -13.20 -14.60
CA GLU A 224 16.78 -12.49 -15.71
C GLU A 224 15.84 -12.35 -16.92
N ARG A 225 15.07 -13.40 -17.24
CA ARG A 225 14.02 -13.32 -18.29
C ARG A 225 12.95 -12.29 -17.96
N GLN A 226 12.51 -12.21 -16.70
CA GLN A 226 11.57 -11.17 -16.26
C GLN A 226 12.17 -9.78 -16.46
N ARG A 227 13.42 -9.58 -16.04
CA ARG A 227 14.12 -8.30 -16.18
C ARG A 227 14.22 -7.87 -17.64
N GLN A 228 14.59 -8.79 -18.54
CA GLN A 228 14.66 -8.51 -19.97
C GLN A 228 13.29 -8.12 -20.54
N ALA A 229 12.24 -8.88 -20.21
CA ALA A 229 10.88 -8.56 -20.66
C ALA A 229 10.38 -7.20 -20.12
N GLU A 230 10.73 -6.84 -18.89
CA GLU A 230 10.41 -5.53 -18.30
C GLU A 230 11.15 -4.38 -19.02
N GLN A 231 12.41 -4.59 -19.41
CA GLN A 231 13.17 -3.62 -20.22
C GLN A 231 12.55 -3.46 -21.61
N ASP A 232 12.26 -4.56 -22.30
CA ASP A 232 11.63 -4.56 -23.64
C ASP A 232 10.26 -3.86 -23.60
N ARG A 233 9.46 -4.13 -22.56
CA ARG A 233 8.17 -3.46 -22.33
C ARG A 233 8.34 -1.95 -22.18
N THR A 234 9.32 -1.52 -21.39
CA THR A 234 9.59 -0.10 -21.14
C THR A 234 10.00 0.61 -22.43
N MET A 235 10.88 -0.03 -23.23
CA MET A 235 11.27 0.48 -24.54
C MET A 235 10.08 0.61 -25.51
N LEU A 236 9.18 -0.39 -25.53
CA LEU A 236 7.98 -0.35 -26.37
C LEU A 236 6.98 0.72 -25.94
N ILE A 237 6.82 0.96 -24.63
CA ILE A 237 5.96 2.04 -24.12
C ILE A 237 6.48 3.40 -24.60
N GLY A 238 7.78 3.66 -24.47
CA GLY A 238 8.36 4.91 -24.98
C GLY A 238 8.22 5.08 -26.50
N ALA A 239 8.32 4.00 -27.27
CA ALA A 239 8.06 4.04 -28.72
C ALA A 239 6.59 4.37 -29.03
N LEU A 240 5.65 3.75 -28.32
CA LEU A 240 4.21 4.02 -28.46
C LEU A 240 3.84 5.46 -28.09
N GLU A 241 4.46 6.02 -27.05
CA GLU A 241 4.26 7.41 -26.63
C GLU A 241 4.76 8.39 -27.69
N LYS A 242 5.93 8.11 -28.28
CA LYS A 242 6.46 8.90 -29.39
C LYS A 242 5.52 8.87 -30.60
N GLU A 243 5.02 7.71 -30.99
CA GLU A 243 4.07 7.62 -32.11
C GLU A 243 2.72 8.28 -31.79
N ARG A 244 2.24 8.19 -30.55
CA ARG A 244 1.03 8.89 -30.11
C ARG A 244 1.21 10.42 -30.18
N ALA A 245 2.38 10.93 -29.81
CA ALA A 245 2.72 12.34 -29.93
C ALA A 245 2.78 12.79 -31.41
N ASN A 246 3.37 11.98 -32.30
CA ASN A 246 3.37 12.23 -33.73
C ASN A 246 1.94 12.34 -34.29
N LEU A 247 1.08 11.36 -33.97
CA LEU A 247 -0.33 11.36 -34.39
C LEU A 247 -1.10 12.57 -33.85
N ALA A 248 -0.83 13.00 -32.61
CA ALA A 248 -1.42 14.21 -32.04
C ALA A 248 -0.99 15.47 -32.80
N SER A 249 0.30 15.56 -33.19
CA SER A 249 0.81 16.66 -34.01
C SER A 249 0.12 16.72 -35.38
N VAL A 250 0.01 15.58 -36.07
CA VAL A 250 -0.68 15.50 -37.37
C VAL A 250 -2.16 15.89 -37.24
N ARG A 251 -2.82 15.48 -36.15
CA ARG A 251 -4.23 15.87 -35.88
C ARG A 251 -4.36 17.38 -35.64
N ALA A 252 -3.44 17.98 -34.89
CA ALA A 252 -3.44 19.42 -34.64
C ALA A 252 -3.21 20.22 -35.94
N GLU A 253 -2.32 19.76 -36.81
CA GLU A 253 -2.08 20.37 -38.12
C GLU A 253 -3.32 20.28 -39.03
N ARG A 254 -4.03 19.14 -39.03
CA ARG A 254 -5.32 19.00 -39.73
C ARG A 254 -6.37 19.96 -39.19
N LEU A 255 -6.49 20.11 -37.88
CA LEU A 255 -7.46 21.02 -37.27
C LEU A 255 -7.17 22.48 -37.65
N ARG A 256 -5.90 22.90 -37.61
CA ARG A 256 -5.49 24.24 -38.07
C ARG A 256 -5.82 24.46 -39.53
N THR A 257 -5.53 23.48 -40.38
CA THR A 257 -5.86 23.56 -41.82
C THR A 257 -7.36 23.69 -42.03
N TRP A 258 -8.16 22.97 -41.25
CA TRP A 258 -9.63 23.07 -41.27
C TRP A 258 -10.13 24.44 -40.81
N GLU A 259 -9.60 24.97 -39.70
CA GLU A 259 -9.93 26.31 -39.20
C GLU A 259 -9.59 27.41 -40.22
N GLN A 260 -8.41 27.34 -40.84
CA GLN A 260 -8.00 28.26 -41.90
C GLN A 260 -8.96 28.22 -43.09
N ARG A 261 -9.36 27.02 -43.54
CA ARG A 261 -10.34 26.86 -44.63
C ARG A 261 -11.71 27.39 -44.24
N HIS A 262 -12.14 27.14 -43.01
CA HIS A 262 -13.41 27.64 -42.50
C HIS A 262 -13.44 29.18 -42.45
N GLU A 263 -12.34 29.81 -42.04
CA GLU A 263 -12.23 31.27 -42.01
C GLU A 263 -12.21 31.86 -43.42
N VAL A 264 -11.45 31.27 -44.35
CA VAL A 264 -11.49 31.65 -45.77
C VAL A 264 -12.91 31.51 -46.34
N SER A 265 -13.65 30.47 -45.96
CA SER A 265 -15.04 30.27 -46.39
C SER A 265 -15.98 31.37 -45.84
N LYS A 266 -15.81 31.78 -44.57
CA LYS A 266 -16.54 32.93 -44.01
C LYS A 266 -16.19 34.22 -44.75
N ASP A 267 -14.92 34.45 -45.04
CA ASP A 267 -14.47 35.64 -45.76
C ASP A 267 -15.09 35.70 -47.14
N ILE A 268 -15.03 34.60 -47.91
CA ILE A 268 -15.69 34.48 -49.22
C ILE A 268 -17.19 34.75 -49.11
N THR A 269 -17.85 34.20 -48.08
CA THR A 269 -19.29 34.42 -47.85
C THR A 269 -19.56 35.88 -47.54
N SER A 270 -18.75 36.53 -46.70
CA SER A 270 -18.91 37.93 -46.31
C SER A 270 -18.67 38.88 -47.49
N ILE A 271 -17.67 38.59 -48.33
CA ILE A 271 -17.38 39.34 -49.56
C ILE A 271 -18.55 39.19 -50.52
N SER A 272 -19.07 37.97 -50.68
CA SER A 272 -20.23 37.70 -51.53
C SER A 272 -21.47 38.44 -51.05
N VAL A 273 -21.73 38.46 -49.74
CA VAL A 273 -22.86 39.21 -49.13
C VAL A 273 -22.70 40.72 -49.32
N LYS A 274 -21.49 41.27 -49.12
CA LYS A 274 -21.21 42.70 -49.35
C LYS A 274 -21.41 43.08 -50.82
N GLN A 275 -20.84 42.32 -51.75
CA GLN A 275 -21.05 42.52 -53.19
C GLN A 275 -22.54 42.48 -53.56
N TRP A 276 -23.32 41.61 -52.92
CA TRP A 276 -24.76 41.52 -53.12
C TRP A 276 -25.52 42.73 -52.59
N GLN A 277 -25.20 43.19 -51.38
CA GLN A 277 -25.78 44.38 -50.77
C GLN A 277 -25.51 45.63 -51.63
N ASP A 278 -24.29 45.74 -52.16
CA ASP A 278 -23.87 46.86 -53.00
C ASP A 278 -24.56 46.86 -54.39
N THR A 279 -25.03 45.70 -54.88
CA THR A 279 -25.66 45.57 -56.21
C THR A 279 -27.20 45.55 -56.20
N THR A 280 -27.86 45.14 -55.11
CA THR A 280 -29.33 44.90 -55.11
C THR A 280 -30.12 45.46 -53.91
N GLY A 281 -29.47 46.08 -52.91
CA GLY A 281 -30.15 46.89 -51.90
C GLY A 281 -30.92 46.14 -50.78
N SER A 282 -30.98 44.81 -50.79
CA SER A 282 -31.40 44.03 -49.62
C SER A 282 -30.80 42.62 -49.64
N ALA A 283 -30.29 42.16 -48.49
CA ALA A 283 -29.57 40.89 -48.39
C ALA A 283 -30.51 39.68 -48.57
N PRO A 284 -30.08 38.61 -49.26
CA PRO A 284 -30.89 37.42 -49.41
C PRO A 284 -30.95 36.67 -48.08
N LYS A 285 -32.13 36.13 -47.74
CA LYS A 285 -32.30 35.30 -46.53
C LYS A 285 -31.44 34.04 -46.67
N ILE A 286 -30.53 33.84 -45.73
CA ILE A 286 -29.73 32.60 -45.62
C ILE A 286 -30.70 31.44 -45.35
N PRO A 287 -30.69 30.36 -46.15
CA PRO A 287 -31.49 29.18 -45.84
C PRO A 287 -30.97 28.52 -44.58
N ASP A 288 -31.89 28.13 -43.69
CA ASP A 288 -31.63 27.32 -42.51
C ASP A 288 -30.87 26.04 -42.91
N SER A 289 -29.68 25.83 -42.35
CA SER A 289 -28.77 24.73 -42.69
C SER A 289 -29.21 23.36 -42.16
N SER A 290 -30.49 23.23 -41.76
CA SER A 290 -31.10 22.00 -41.29
C SER A 290 -31.55 21.04 -42.43
N LYS A 291 -31.36 21.40 -43.70
CA LYS A 291 -31.66 20.52 -44.85
C LYS A 291 -30.48 20.43 -45.81
N GLY A 292 -29.92 19.22 -45.92
CA GLY A 292 -28.78 18.89 -46.78
C GLY A 292 -28.97 19.37 -48.22
N VAL A 293 -27.90 19.95 -48.77
CA VAL A 293 -27.87 20.51 -50.12
C VAL A 293 -27.75 19.38 -51.15
N VAL A 294 -28.68 19.40 -52.10
CA VAL A 294 -28.70 18.57 -53.31
C VAL A 294 -27.66 19.10 -54.30
N ALA A 295 -26.88 18.19 -54.88
CA ALA A 295 -25.81 18.49 -55.83
C ALA A 295 -26.31 19.16 -57.12
N SER A 296 -25.55 20.13 -57.63
CA SER A 296 -25.66 20.62 -59.01
C SER A 296 -24.28 20.73 -59.68
N GLN A 297 -24.22 20.26 -60.92
CA GLN A 297 -23.03 20.03 -61.74
C GLN A 297 -22.44 21.31 -62.38
N GLY A 298 -21.10 21.36 -62.48
CA GLY A 298 -20.35 21.74 -63.68
C GLY A 298 -19.95 23.21 -63.89
N ALA A 299 -18.63 23.49 -64.02
CA ALA A 299 -17.94 23.91 -65.26
C ALA A 299 -16.53 24.46 -64.97
N ALA A 300 -15.69 24.47 -66.00
CA ALA A 300 -14.23 24.40 -65.96
C ALA A 300 -13.51 25.71 -66.37
N GLY A 301 -12.19 25.80 -66.11
CA GLY A 301 -11.30 26.80 -66.73
C GLY A 301 -9.94 26.98 -66.02
N ALA A 302 -8.85 26.50 -66.62
CA ALA A 302 -7.43 26.61 -66.21
C ALA A 302 -6.76 27.91 -66.80
N PRO A 303 -5.41 28.12 -66.88
CA PRO A 303 -4.21 27.40 -66.35
C PRO A 303 -2.98 28.26 -65.89
N HIS A 304 -1.89 27.56 -65.47
CA HIS A 304 -0.43 27.90 -65.46
C HIS A 304 0.20 28.61 -64.24
N SER A 305 1.41 28.33 -63.72
CA SER A 305 2.45 27.27 -63.78
C SER A 305 3.63 27.67 -62.82
N PRO A 306 4.71 26.87 -62.59
CA PRO A 306 5.27 26.56 -61.26
C PRO A 306 6.63 27.20 -60.89
N VAL A 307 7.09 27.03 -59.62
CA VAL A 307 8.50 27.21 -59.22
C VAL A 307 8.96 26.03 -58.32
N ASP A 308 10.07 25.40 -58.74
CA ASP A 308 10.78 24.25 -58.14
C ASP A 308 11.89 24.73 -57.18
N PRO A 309 12.28 23.93 -56.15
CA PRO A 309 13.14 24.33 -55.04
C PRO A 309 14.62 23.95 -55.26
N ARG A 310 15.54 24.66 -54.58
CA ARG A 310 16.83 24.19 -54.03
C ARG A 310 17.77 25.38 -53.79
N LYS A 311 18.22 25.55 -52.54
CA LYS A 311 19.59 26.04 -52.21
C LYS A 311 19.92 25.82 -50.72
N GLY A 312 20.72 24.77 -50.47
CA GLY A 312 22.00 24.82 -49.74
C GLY A 312 22.07 25.21 -48.26
N ILE A 313 22.53 24.25 -47.44
CA ILE A 313 22.96 24.33 -46.01
C ILE A 313 24.35 25.01 -45.89
N PRO A 314 24.75 25.53 -44.70
CA PRO A 314 25.90 24.90 -44.03
C PRO A 314 25.78 24.76 -42.50
N ALA A 315 26.38 23.69 -41.98
CA ALA A 315 26.55 23.35 -40.56
C ALA A 315 27.89 23.86 -40.00
N LYS A 316 27.98 24.19 -38.70
CA LYS A 316 29.04 23.72 -37.75
C LYS A 316 28.97 24.33 -36.33
N GLN A 317 29.36 23.48 -35.36
CA GLN A 317 29.90 23.70 -33.99
C GLN A 317 28.91 24.03 -32.86
N ALA A 318 28.97 23.44 -31.65
CA ALA A 318 29.70 22.31 -31.08
C ALA A 318 28.99 21.92 -29.77
N SER A 319 28.73 20.62 -29.54
CA SER A 319 28.17 20.12 -28.27
C SER A 319 29.28 19.91 -27.24
N PRO A 320 29.07 20.20 -25.94
CA PRO A 320 30.00 19.79 -24.91
C PRO A 320 29.93 18.27 -24.73
N VAL A 321 31.12 17.68 -24.58
CA VAL A 321 31.35 16.27 -24.25
C VAL A 321 30.75 15.98 -22.87
N VAL A 322 29.65 15.23 -22.82
CA VAL A 322 29.19 14.56 -21.60
C VAL A 322 29.89 13.21 -21.54
N THR A 323 30.75 13.05 -20.55
CA THR A 323 31.42 11.78 -20.24
C THR A 323 30.36 10.74 -19.89
N VAL A 324 30.18 9.74 -20.76
CA VAL A 324 29.31 8.58 -20.53
C VAL A 324 29.98 7.68 -19.49
N ARG A 325 29.43 7.61 -18.27
CA ARG A 325 29.67 6.46 -17.38
C ARG A 325 28.87 5.26 -17.91
N ARG A 326 29.51 4.10 -18.02
CA ARG A 326 28.87 2.84 -18.43
C ARG A 326 27.95 2.36 -17.30
N LEU A 327 26.68 2.05 -17.62
CA LEU A 327 25.80 1.32 -16.70
C LEU A 327 26.36 -0.10 -16.51
N GLY A 328 26.78 -0.40 -15.29
CA GLY A 328 27.55 -1.59 -14.93
C GLY A 328 28.29 -1.40 -13.60
N ASP A 329 28.43 -0.15 -13.15
CA ASP A 329 28.76 0.11 -11.76
C ASP A 329 27.60 -0.38 -10.88
N PRO A 330 27.88 -1.16 -9.82
CA PRO A 330 26.87 -1.54 -8.84
C PRO A 330 26.14 -0.30 -8.38
N MET A 331 24.84 -0.41 -8.13
CA MET A 331 24.19 0.54 -7.24
C MET A 331 24.94 0.39 -5.92
N GLU A 332 25.89 1.28 -5.64
CA GLU A 332 26.40 1.46 -4.30
C GLU A 332 25.15 1.71 -3.46
N MET A 333 24.74 0.68 -2.71
CA MET A 333 24.17 0.94 -1.41
C MET A 333 25.22 1.81 -0.76
N CYS A 334 24.90 3.10 -0.63
CA CYS A 334 25.78 4.05 0.01
C CYS A 334 26.02 3.50 1.42
N GLU A 335 27.13 2.80 1.62
CA GLU A 335 27.62 2.38 2.94
C GLU A 335 28.05 3.60 3.78
N SER A 336 27.81 4.80 3.27
CA SER A 336 27.74 6.04 4.03
C SER A 336 26.30 6.55 4.09
N SER A 337 25.41 5.87 4.82
CA SER A 337 24.40 6.64 5.56
C SER A 337 25.17 7.72 6.33
N PRO A 338 24.88 9.02 6.17
CA PRO A 338 25.56 10.04 6.94
C PRO A 338 25.40 9.70 8.43
N SER A 339 26.50 9.30 9.07
CA SER A 339 26.50 9.07 10.50
C SER A 339 26.48 10.43 11.17
N PHE A 340 25.29 10.93 11.47
CA PHE A 340 25.14 12.17 12.21
C PHE A 340 25.63 11.97 13.64
N SER A 341 26.58 12.81 14.06
CA SER A 341 27.25 12.69 15.35
C SER A 341 26.59 13.52 16.45
N SER A 342 25.78 14.51 16.06
CA SER A 342 25.06 15.42 16.96
C SER A 342 23.63 15.73 16.48
N ALA A 343 22.83 16.34 17.35
CA ALA A 343 21.48 16.81 17.00
C ALA A 343 21.54 18.08 16.12
N GLU A 344 22.58 18.88 16.29
CA GLU A 344 22.88 20.06 15.48
C GLU A 344 23.16 19.67 14.02
N ASP A 345 23.98 18.63 13.79
CA ASP A 345 24.32 18.15 12.45
C ASP A 345 23.04 17.78 11.66
N LEU A 346 22.04 17.22 12.35
CA LEU A 346 20.77 16.81 11.73
C LEU A 346 19.91 17.99 11.29
N VAL A 347 19.89 19.06 12.09
CA VAL A 347 19.14 20.27 11.75
C VAL A 347 19.87 21.05 10.66
N GLU A 348 21.21 21.11 10.72
CA GLU A 348 22.04 21.80 9.72
C GLU A 348 22.08 21.09 8.36
N ALA A 349 21.83 19.77 8.32
CA ALA A 349 21.76 19.00 7.08
C ALA A 349 20.69 19.52 6.09
N GLY A 350 19.66 20.21 6.58
CA GLY A 350 18.60 20.75 5.75
C GLY A 350 17.74 19.65 5.12
N PHE A 351 17.25 19.89 3.89
CA PHE A 351 16.40 18.92 3.18
C PHE A 351 17.20 17.74 2.66
N PHE A 352 16.79 16.54 3.06
CA PHE A 352 17.24 15.29 2.46
C PHE A 352 16.79 15.19 1.00
N PRO A 353 17.42 14.31 0.19
CA PRO A 353 17.05 14.12 -1.21
C PRO A 353 15.56 13.86 -1.40
N THR A 354 15.00 14.47 -2.45
CA THR A 354 13.58 14.28 -2.78
C THR A 354 13.30 12.82 -3.09
N THR A 355 12.22 12.30 -2.52
CA THR A 355 11.68 11.00 -2.89
C THR A 355 10.40 11.16 -3.71
N PRO A 356 10.24 10.44 -4.84
CA PRO A 356 9.04 10.53 -5.67
C PRO A 356 7.77 10.15 -4.91
N ILE A 357 6.67 10.81 -5.26
CA ILE A 357 5.33 10.44 -4.83
C ILE A 357 4.39 10.36 -6.04
N ALA A 358 3.41 9.47 -5.97
CA ALA A 358 2.36 9.37 -6.98
C ALA A 358 1.07 8.83 -6.34
N TYR A 359 -0.07 9.20 -6.92
CA TYR A 359 -1.36 8.63 -6.56
C TYR A 359 -2.35 8.70 -7.70
N THR A 360 -3.22 7.71 -7.75
CA THR A 360 -4.32 7.59 -8.73
C THR A 360 -5.66 7.97 -8.09
N GLU A 361 -6.69 8.08 -8.92
CA GLU A 361 -8.07 8.25 -8.48
C GLU A 361 -8.50 7.09 -7.55
N LYS A 362 -8.00 5.87 -7.82
CA LYS A 362 -8.24 4.70 -6.96
C LYS A 362 -7.64 4.88 -5.57
N ASP A 363 -6.43 5.42 -5.47
CA ASP A 363 -5.77 5.68 -4.18
C ASP A 363 -6.53 6.75 -3.39
N ALA A 364 -7.01 7.80 -4.08
CA ALA A 364 -7.83 8.85 -3.48
C ALA A 364 -9.16 8.29 -2.94
N ILE A 365 -9.86 7.45 -3.72
CA ILE A 365 -11.11 6.79 -3.29
C ILE A 365 -10.86 5.85 -2.11
N LEU A 366 -9.79 5.06 -2.16
CA LEU A 366 -9.43 4.13 -1.10
C LEU A 366 -9.12 4.86 0.21
N TYR A 367 -8.38 5.97 0.14
CA TYR A 367 -8.15 6.83 1.28
C TYR A 367 -9.47 7.40 1.82
N ALA A 368 -10.32 7.95 0.95
CA ALA A 368 -11.59 8.55 1.33
C ALA A 368 -12.48 7.54 2.09
N LEU A 369 -12.64 6.32 1.56
CA LEU A 369 -13.34 5.23 2.24
C LEU A 369 -12.64 4.84 3.56
N GLY A 370 -11.32 4.79 3.56
CA GLY A 370 -10.49 4.49 4.73
C GLY A 370 -10.64 5.48 5.88
N VAL A 371 -11.04 6.73 5.59
CA VAL A 371 -11.38 7.72 6.61
C VAL A 371 -12.89 7.86 6.86
N GLY A 372 -13.73 7.03 6.23
CA GLY A 372 -15.19 6.97 6.46
C GLY A 372 -16.06 7.76 5.47
N ALA A 373 -15.49 8.29 4.39
CA ALA A 373 -16.26 9.09 3.44
C ALA A 373 -17.33 8.24 2.74
N SER A 374 -18.51 8.83 2.54
CA SER A 374 -19.62 8.23 1.78
C SER A 374 -20.14 9.16 0.68
N GLU A 375 -19.66 10.40 0.66
CA GLU A 375 -20.02 11.44 -0.29
C GLU A 375 -19.52 11.09 -1.69
N ARG A 376 -20.41 11.09 -2.68
CA ARG A 376 -20.11 10.67 -4.05
C ARG A 376 -18.95 11.44 -4.69
N LYS A 377 -18.75 12.70 -4.33
CA LYS A 377 -17.61 13.51 -4.80
C LYS A 377 -16.24 12.97 -4.40
N TYR A 378 -16.14 12.12 -3.38
CA TYR A 378 -14.88 11.53 -2.92
C TYR A 378 -14.73 10.05 -3.28
N VAL A 379 -15.82 9.36 -3.62
CA VAL A 379 -15.83 7.90 -3.82
C VAL A 379 -16.26 7.46 -5.22
N TYR A 380 -16.60 8.40 -6.10
CA TYR A 380 -17.01 8.12 -7.47
C TYR A 380 -16.26 9.03 -8.45
N GLU A 381 -15.32 8.43 -9.17
CA GLU A 381 -14.40 9.11 -10.10
C GLU A 381 -15.10 9.84 -11.25
N ASN A 382 -16.31 9.42 -11.63
CA ASN A 382 -17.10 10.06 -12.67
C ASN A 382 -18.08 11.12 -12.12
N HIS A 383 -18.01 11.44 -10.82
CA HIS A 383 -18.78 12.54 -10.27
C HIS A 383 -18.33 13.87 -10.91
N PRO A 384 -19.24 14.79 -11.30
CA PRO A 384 -18.87 16.05 -11.97
C PRO A 384 -17.90 16.93 -11.17
N HIS A 385 -17.92 16.78 -9.86
CA HIS A 385 -17.03 17.46 -8.90
C HIS A 385 -16.17 16.46 -8.14
N PHE A 386 -15.68 15.39 -8.79
CA PHE A 386 -14.77 14.46 -8.16
C PHE A 386 -13.53 15.20 -7.64
N ALA A 387 -13.19 14.99 -6.37
CA ALA A 387 -12.11 15.67 -5.69
C ALA A 387 -11.41 14.73 -4.72
N VAL A 388 -10.22 15.14 -4.25
CA VAL A 388 -9.45 14.40 -3.25
C VAL A 388 -9.57 15.13 -1.91
N LEU A 389 -9.68 14.38 -0.81
CA LEU A 389 -9.56 14.96 0.53
C LEU A 389 -8.10 15.40 0.75
N PRO A 390 -7.80 16.65 1.11
CA PRO A 390 -6.41 17.10 1.17
C PRO A 390 -5.53 16.33 2.17
N THR A 391 -6.12 15.79 3.24
CA THR A 391 -5.44 14.95 4.23
C THR A 391 -4.90 13.64 3.66
N MET A 392 -5.33 13.24 2.44
CA MET A 392 -4.79 12.10 1.70
C MET A 392 -3.27 12.22 1.50
N ILE A 393 -2.74 13.45 1.45
CA ILE A 393 -1.29 13.68 1.32
C ILE A 393 -0.47 13.01 2.43
N PHE A 394 -1.01 12.81 3.63
CA PHE A 394 -0.28 12.07 4.66
C PHE A 394 -0.04 10.62 4.28
N ALA A 395 -0.94 10.00 3.50
CA ALA A 395 -0.77 8.64 3.02
C ALA A 395 0.41 8.52 2.04
N THR A 396 0.66 9.54 1.21
CA THR A 396 1.79 9.54 0.26
C THR A 396 3.15 9.55 0.95
N THR A 397 3.23 10.05 2.20
CA THR A 397 4.47 9.99 3.01
C THR A 397 4.88 8.57 3.40
N PHE A 398 3.95 7.62 3.38
CA PHE A 398 4.23 6.19 3.56
C PHE A 398 4.30 5.46 2.23
N LYS A 399 3.37 5.79 1.33
CA LYS A 399 3.15 5.12 0.06
C LYS A 399 4.25 5.39 -0.99
N GLY A 400 4.81 6.61 -1.01
CA GLY A 400 5.68 7.07 -2.09
C GLY A 400 4.93 7.03 -3.43
N ASP A 401 5.57 6.45 -4.45
CA ASP A 401 5.03 6.26 -5.80
C ASP A 401 4.42 4.86 -6.04
N GLU A 402 4.51 3.94 -5.07
CA GLU A 402 3.98 2.57 -5.20
C GLU A 402 2.46 2.56 -4.96
N SER A 403 1.69 2.01 -5.91
CA SER A 403 0.21 1.98 -5.85
C SER A 403 -0.37 0.56 -5.97
N SER A 404 0.49 -0.44 -6.18
CA SER A 404 0.09 -1.79 -6.59
C SER A 404 0.33 -2.86 -5.54
N LYS A 405 1.09 -2.56 -4.47
CA LYS A 405 1.55 -3.55 -3.50
C LYS A 405 1.45 -3.03 -2.07
N THR A 406 1.44 -3.98 -1.14
CA THR A 406 1.70 -3.71 0.27
C THR A 406 3.15 -3.29 0.47
N LEU A 407 3.38 -2.37 1.40
CA LEU A 407 4.72 -1.87 1.71
C LEU A 407 5.23 -2.46 3.03
N PRO A 408 6.55 -2.70 3.16
CA PRO A 408 7.13 -2.99 4.45
C PRO A 408 6.98 -1.77 5.37
N PHE A 409 6.81 -2.02 6.67
CA PHE A 409 6.83 -0.98 7.69
C PHE A 409 8.06 -1.15 8.59
N PRO A 410 8.79 -0.06 8.93
CA PRO A 410 8.61 1.29 8.40
C PRO A 410 8.97 1.37 6.90
N PRO A 411 8.36 2.27 6.13
CA PRO A 411 8.78 2.49 4.74
C PRO A 411 10.18 3.11 4.71
N PRO A 412 11.04 2.77 3.72
CA PRO A 412 12.40 3.29 3.60
C PRO A 412 12.51 4.81 3.68
N GLN A 413 11.49 5.52 3.18
CA GLN A 413 11.40 6.97 3.15
C GLN A 413 11.21 7.60 4.55
N LEU A 414 10.64 6.84 5.49
CA LEU A 414 10.55 7.23 6.90
C LEU A 414 11.73 6.70 7.73
N LEU A 415 12.44 5.68 7.23
CA LEU A 415 13.73 5.22 7.73
C LEU A 415 14.84 6.17 7.26
N MET A 416 14.87 7.39 7.80
CA MET A 416 16.14 8.09 7.89
C MET A 416 17.03 7.26 8.81
N ASP A 417 18.16 6.75 8.31
CA ASP A 417 19.11 5.90 9.05
C ASP A 417 19.85 6.73 10.11
N LEU A 418 19.09 7.20 11.08
CA LEU A 418 19.57 7.91 12.24
C LEU A 418 19.81 6.86 13.30
N GLY A 419 21.03 6.33 13.38
CA GLY A 419 21.41 5.32 14.38
C GLY A 419 20.96 5.67 15.82
N ILE A 420 20.76 6.97 16.12
CA ILE A 420 20.20 7.52 17.36
C ILE A 420 18.71 7.18 17.64
N LEU A 421 17.94 6.80 16.63
CA LEU A 421 16.50 6.50 16.70
C LEU A 421 16.19 4.99 16.67
N LYS A 422 17.21 4.15 16.44
CA LYS A 422 17.06 2.70 16.24
C LYS A 422 16.54 2.02 17.50
N GLY A 423 15.46 1.25 17.36
CA GLY A 423 14.87 0.42 18.42
C GLY A 423 14.04 1.17 19.48
N LYS A 424 13.81 2.48 19.31
CA LYS A 424 12.92 3.25 20.19
C LYS A 424 11.47 3.14 19.73
N VAL A 425 10.54 3.12 20.69
CA VAL A 425 9.10 3.23 20.40
C VAL A 425 8.81 4.68 19.98
N ILE A 426 8.15 4.84 18.84
CA ILE A 426 7.83 6.13 18.25
C ILE A 426 6.35 6.38 18.43
N ILE A 427 6.01 7.55 18.96
CA ILE A 427 4.63 8.03 19.08
C ILE A 427 4.46 9.23 18.17
N ASP A 428 3.46 9.19 17.31
CA ASP A 428 3.03 10.35 16.53
C ASP A 428 2.30 11.32 17.47
N ALA A 429 2.89 12.49 17.73
CA ALA A 429 2.39 13.43 18.72
C ALA A 429 1.56 14.54 18.10
N GLU A 430 2.05 15.16 17.02
CA GLU A 430 1.37 16.24 16.31
C GLU A 430 1.55 16.12 14.79
N ARG A 431 0.48 16.44 14.05
CA ARG A 431 0.50 16.54 12.59
C ARG A 431 -0.12 17.85 12.16
N SER A 432 0.47 18.43 11.13
CA SER A 432 -0.08 19.60 10.44
C SER A 432 0.16 19.49 8.94
N MET A 433 -0.79 19.97 8.16
CA MET A 433 -0.63 20.25 6.75
C MET A 433 -1.04 21.69 6.43
N GLU A 434 -0.39 22.28 5.44
CA GLU A 434 -0.73 23.56 4.84
C GLU A 434 -0.60 23.43 3.32
N VAL A 435 -1.69 23.71 2.61
CA VAL A 435 -1.73 23.80 1.16
C VAL A 435 -1.17 25.18 0.78
N LEU A 436 0.00 25.19 0.15
CA LEU A 436 0.67 26.40 -0.31
C LEU A 436 0.18 26.78 -1.71
N LYS A 437 -0.05 25.78 -2.56
CA LYS A 437 -0.58 25.93 -3.91
C LYS A 437 -1.64 24.86 -4.14
N GLY A 438 -2.82 25.29 -4.59
CA GLY A 438 -3.97 24.42 -4.83
C GLY A 438 -4.82 24.88 -6.01
N PRO A 439 -5.89 24.14 -6.34
CA PRO A 439 -6.37 22.91 -5.69
C PRO A 439 -5.42 21.71 -5.91
N LEU A 440 -5.55 20.67 -5.07
CA LEU A 440 -4.82 19.42 -5.29
C LEU A 440 -5.40 18.67 -6.48
N PRO A 441 -4.57 18.13 -7.38
CA PRO A 441 -5.04 17.38 -8.52
C PRO A 441 -5.68 16.06 -8.08
N VAL A 442 -6.59 15.52 -8.92
CA VAL A 442 -7.29 14.25 -8.61
C VAL A 442 -6.42 13.00 -8.76
N ARG A 443 -5.26 13.17 -9.41
CA ARG A 443 -4.20 12.19 -9.56
C ARG A 443 -2.87 12.90 -9.75
N VAL A 444 -1.78 12.21 -9.44
CA VAL A 444 -0.40 12.60 -9.70
C VAL A 444 0.32 11.36 -10.20
N SER A 445 0.79 11.38 -11.44
CA SER A 445 1.58 10.28 -12.00
C SER A 445 3.07 10.46 -11.72
N VAL A 446 3.86 9.42 -11.95
CA VAL A 446 5.33 9.48 -11.78
C VAL A 446 5.93 10.50 -12.77
N GLU A 447 5.32 10.65 -13.93
CA GLU A 447 5.73 11.60 -14.97
C GLU A 447 5.51 13.05 -14.58
N ASP A 448 4.57 13.35 -13.67
CA ASP A 448 4.35 14.68 -13.12
C ASP A 448 5.50 15.13 -12.19
N LYS A 449 6.40 14.20 -11.81
CA LYS A 449 7.56 14.41 -10.93
C LYS A 449 7.24 15.16 -9.65
N TRP A 450 6.14 14.79 -9.01
CA TRP A 450 5.92 15.21 -7.65
C TRP A 450 6.84 14.44 -6.72
N GLY A 451 7.33 15.11 -5.70
CA GLY A 451 8.21 14.51 -4.72
C GLY A 451 7.99 15.08 -3.34
N MET A 452 8.55 14.40 -2.35
CA MET A 452 8.62 14.87 -0.97
C MET A 452 10.08 14.98 -0.54
N LYS A 453 10.43 16.10 0.08
CA LYS A 453 11.74 16.31 0.72
C LYS A 453 11.52 16.71 2.17
N THR A 454 12.25 16.08 3.08
CA THR A 454 12.06 16.25 4.52
C THR A 454 13.32 16.83 5.15
N ARG A 455 13.19 17.60 6.23
CA ARG A 455 14.29 18.06 7.08
C ARG A 455 13.94 17.97 8.55
N PHE A 456 14.96 17.90 9.41
CA PHE A 456 14.78 18.11 10.85
C PHE A 456 14.72 19.61 11.14
N THR A 457 13.76 20.00 11.97
CA THR A 457 13.58 21.40 12.39
C THR A 457 13.95 21.61 13.84
N ALA A 458 13.69 20.61 14.70
CA ALA A 458 14.09 20.61 16.09
C ALA A 458 14.24 19.21 16.66
N LEU A 459 15.19 19.06 17.58
CA LEU A 459 15.33 17.90 18.45
C LEU A 459 15.33 18.43 19.89
N THR A 460 14.33 18.05 20.68
CA THR A 460 14.13 18.56 22.03
C THR A 460 14.08 17.41 23.05
N PRO A 461 15.12 17.25 23.88
CA PRO A 461 15.10 16.30 25.00
C PRO A 461 13.97 16.63 25.97
N LYS A 462 13.22 15.62 26.37
CA LYS A 462 12.17 15.67 27.39
C LYS A 462 12.47 14.63 28.46
N LYS A 463 11.83 14.77 29.63
CA LYS A 463 12.04 13.84 30.76
C LYS A 463 11.80 12.37 30.38
N ALA A 464 10.83 12.09 29.53
CA ALA A 464 10.43 10.74 29.14
C ALA A 464 11.01 10.25 27.80
N GLY A 465 11.76 11.10 27.07
CA GLY A 465 12.17 10.78 25.71
C GLY A 465 12.71 11.96 24.92
N LEU A 466 12.69 11.84 23.61
CA LEU A 466 13.14 12.88 22.67
C LEU A 466 11.97 13.28 21.79
N LEU A 467 11.67 14.58 21.73
CA LEU A 467 10.73 15.13 20.77
C LEU A 467 11.50 15.54 19.51
N VAL A 468 11.14 14.98 18.36
CA VAL A 468 11.77 15.26 17.07
C VAL A 468 10.72 15.90 16.17
N GLU A 469 11.03 17.09 15.66
CA GLU A 469 10.16 17.83 14.76
C GLU A 469 10.76 17.82 13.35
N THR A 470 9.95 17.46 12.37
CA THR A 470 10.32 17.47 10.96
C THR A 470 9.38 18.34 10.14
N GLU A 471 9.93 18.90 9.07
CA GLU A 471 9.17 19.55 8.02
C GLU A 471 9.37 18.76 6.72
N THR A 472 8.26 18.42 6.08
CA THR A 472 8.24 17.79 4.75
C THR A 472 7.57 18.74 3.77
N LEU A 473 8.25 19.05 2.68
CA LEU A 473 7.67 19.78 1.55
C LEU A 473 7.29 18.80 0.47
N ILE A 474 6.06 18.92 0.00
CA ILE A 474 5.59 18.29 -1.24
C ILE A 474 5.84 19.28 -2.37
N VAL A 475 6.58 18.85 -3.38
CA VAL A 475 7.03 19.68 -4.49
C VAL A 475 6.57 19.13 -5.82
N ASP A 476 6.21 20.03 -6.74
CA ASP A 476 6.10 19.74 -8.16
C ASP A 476 7.45 20.12 -8.79
N GLU A 477 8.30 19.13 -9.08
CA GLU A 477 9.66 19.41 -9.59
C GLU A 477 9.66 19.98 -11.01
N LEU A 478 8.62 19.71 -11.81
CA LEU A 478 8.52 20.24 -13.17
C LEU A 478 8.14 21.72 -13.16
N ALA A 479 7.18 22.09 -12.32
CA ALA A 479 6.74 23.48 -12.17
C ALA A 479 7.70 24.30 -11.29
N GLY A 480 8.50 23.63 -10.44
CA GLY A 480 9.39 24.28 -9.48
C GLY A 480 8.63 24.85 -8.27
N ASP A 481 7.46 24.31 -7.97
CA ASP A 481 6.56 24.80 -6.93
C ASP A 481 6.61 23.95 -5.66
N GLU A 482 6.52 24.62 -4.50
CA GLU A 482 6.15 23.97 -3.24
C GLU A 482 4.62 23.94 -3.14
N VAL A 483 4.04 22.75 -3.11
CA VAL A 483 2.60 22.54 -3.17
C VAL A 483 2.01 22.44 -1.76
N LEU A 484 2.62 21.64 -0.89
CA LEU A 484 2.20 21.50 0.51
C LEU A 484 3.39 21.52 1.46
N ARG A 485 3.14 22.04 2.65
CA ARG A 485 4.03 21.92 3.81
C ARG A 485 3.37 21.03 4.85
N LEU A 486 4.09 19.99 5.25
CA LEU A 486 3.71 19.11 6.35
C LEU A 486 4.66 19.36 7.51
N THR A 487 4.14 19.45 8.73
CA THR A 487 4.97 19.39 9.93
C THR A 487 4.52 18.23 10.80
N ASN A 488 5.51 17.57 11.39
CA ASN A 488 5.31 16.36 12.19
C ASN A 488 6.14 16.47 13.47
N SER A 489 5.54 16.10 14.59
CA SER A 489 6.24 15.96 15.86
C SER A 489 6.16 14.51 16.32
N LEU A 490 7.30 13.84 16.37
CA LEU A 490 7.45 12.45 16.79
C LEU A 490 8.09 12.40 18.18
N PHE A 491 7.47 11.66 19.10
CA PHE A 491 8.02 11.41 20.42
C PHE A 491 8.67 10.03 20.50
N PHE A 492 9.98 10.01 20.67
CA PHE A 492 10.77 8.80 20.83
C PHE A 492 10.91 8.47 22.31
N LEU A 493 10.32 7.36 22.73
CA LEU A 493 10.37 6.91 24.12
C LEU A 493 11.77 6.44 24.53
N GLY A 494 12.10 6.72 25.79
CA GLY A 494 13.37 6.33 26.40
C GLY A 494 14.40 7.46 26.34
N LYS A 495 15.19 7.57 27.41
CA LYS A 495 16.18 8.64 27.60
C LYS A 495 17.04 8.84 26.36
N SER A 496 17.32 10.10 26.06
CA SER A 496 18.24 10.54 25.03
C SER A 496 19.26 11.46 25.68
N ASP A 497 20.52 11.24 25.37
CA ASP A 497 21.64 12.07 25.85
C ASP A 497 21.99 13.18 24.85
N LEU A 498 21.17 13.36 23.81
CA LEU A 498 21.36 14.43 22.83
C LEU A 498 21.09 15.80 23.46
N ALA A 499 21.85 16.80 23.01
CA ALA A 499 21.54 18.20 23.29
C ALA A 499 20.28 18.64 22.52
N ALA A 500 19.68 19.74 22.97
CA ALA A 500 18.58 20.36 22.23
C ALA A 500 19.14 21.12 21.03
N ALA A 501 18.56 20.92 19.84
CA ALA A 501 18.97 21.58 18.61
C ALA A 501 17.75 22.10 17.83
N GLY A 502 17.98 23.14 17.03
CA GLY A 502 16.98 23.72 16.13
C GLY A 502 15.93 24.60 16.81
N CYS A 503 14.84 24.87 16.08
CA CYS A 503 13.77 25.77 16.51
C CYS A 503 12.44 25.03 16.56
N ALA A 504 12.04 24.61 17.75
CA ALA A 504 10.77 23.94 17.98
C ALA A 504 9.59 24.86 17.68
N SER A 505 8.55 24.32 17.04
CA SER A 505 7.29 25.02 16.83
C SER A 505 6.62 25.30 18.17
N LYS A 506 6.24 26.57 18.43
CA LYS A 506 5.61 27.00 19.68
C LYS A 506 4.10 27.25 19.55
N ILE A 507 3.47 26.69 18.51
CA ILE A 507 2.06 26.95 18.23
C ILE A 507 1.20 26.23 19.28
N LYS A 508 0.69 27.00 20.25
CA LYS A 508 -0.36 26.56 21.16
C LYS A 508 -1.69 27.05 20.64
N ILE A 509 -2.55 26.12 20.23
CA ILE A 509 -3.93 26.43 19.87
C ILE A 509 -4.79 26.16 21.09
N ALA A 510 -5.45 27.21 21.57
CA ALA A 510 -6.43 27.06 22.63
C ALA A 510 -7.74 26.58 22.01
N VAL A 511 -8.18 25.38 22.42
CA VAL A 511 -9.56 24.95 22.19
C VAL A 511 -10.36 25.36 23.42
N PRO A 512 -11.52 26.01 23.28
CA PRO A 512 -12.34 26.40 24.43
C PRO A 512 -12.75 25.19 25.28
N ASP A 513 -12.55 25.25 26.60
CA ASP A 513 -13.00 24.20 27.52
C ASP A 513 -14.42 24.45 28.05
N ASP A 514 -14.82 25.71 28.16
CA ASP A 514 -16.08 26.14 28.81
C ASP A 514 -17.11 26.73 27.83
N GLN A 515 -16.83 26.69 26.52
CA GLN A 515 -17.74 27.22 25.48
C GLN A 515 -18.43 26.09 24.75
N GLN A 516 -19.76 26.21 24.56
CA GLN A 516 -20.50 25.27 23.73
C GLN A 516 -19.97 25.31 22.29
N PRO A 517 -19.72 24.16 21.65
CA PRO A 517 -19.31 24.12 20.25
C PRO A 517 -20.41 24.66 19.34
N ASP A 518 -19.98 25.36 18.28
CA ASP A 518 -20.87 25.88 17.24
C ASP A 518 -21.44 24.72 16.42
N GLU A 519 -20.60 23.72 16.13
CA GLU A 519 -20.99 22.50 15.41
C GLU A 519 -20.47 21.24 16.11
N THR A 520 -21.24 20.16 16.02
CA THR A 520 -20.83 18.85 16.55
C THR A 520 -21.25 17.75 15.60
N ILE A 521 -20.27 17.01 15.07
CA ILE A 521 -20.50 15.86 14.20
C ILE A 521 -20.03 14.59 14.91
N THR A 522 -20.88 13.57 14.96
CA THR A 522 -20.56 12.27 15.53
C THR A 522 -20.71 11.17 14.49
N GLU A 523 -19.65 10.41 14.26
CA GLU A 523 -19.62 9.32 13.30
C GLU A 523 -19.01 8.06 13.93
N ARG A 524 -19.60 6.89 13.64
CA ARG A 524 -19.06 5.61 14.11
C ARG A 524 -18.07 5.05 13.10
N THR A 525 -16.85 4.75 13.56
CA THR A 525 -15.87 4.02 12.77
C THR A 525 -16.30 2.56 12.61
N SER A 526 -15.94 1.92 11.49
CA SER A 526 -16.19 0.50 11.33
C SER A 526 -15.27 -0.35 12.24
N PRO A 527 -15.69 -1.53 12.73
CA PRO A 527 -14.78 -2.46 13.42
C PRO A 527 -13.56 -2.86 12.59
N ASN A 528 -13.65 -2.83 11.26
CA ASN A 528 -12.54 -3.09 10.33
C ASN A 528 -11.94 -1.81 9.72
N GLN A 529 -12.15 -0.64 10.36
CA GLN A 529 -11.68 0.65 9.80
C GLN A 529 -10.16 0.68 9.60
N ALA A 530 -9.40 0.11 10.55
CA ALA A 530 -7.94 0.04 10.47
C ALA A 530 -7.48 -0.87 9.31
N ASP A 531 -8.19 -1.97 9.05
CA ASP A 531 -7.90 -2.91 7.95
C ASP A 531 -8.06 -2.24 6.58
N LEU A 532 -9.01 -1.32 6.46
CA LEU A 532 -9.23 -0.55 5.24
C LEU A 532 -8.21 0.60 5.12
N TYR A 533 -8.04 1.40 6.18
CA TYR A 533 -7.19 2.58 6.15
C TYR A 533 -5.73 2.26 5.84
N ARG A 534 -5.18 1.17 6.41
CA ARG A 534 -3.80 0.73 6.18
C ARG A 534 -3.44 0.52 4.72
N LEU A 535 -4.43 0.21 3.86
CA LEU A 535 -4.21 0.04 2.42
C LEU A 535 -3.81 1.34 1.71
N SER A 536 -3.97 2.49 2.37
CA SER A 536 -3.54 3.80 1.87
C SER A 536 -2.02 4.01 1.99
N GLY A 537 -1.31 3.20 2.80
CA GLY A 537 0.16 3.24 2.87
C GLY A 537 0.78 2.86 4.21
N ASP A 538 0.07 3.03 5.33
CA ASP A 538 0.62 2.70 6.66
C ASP A 538 0.29 1.26 7.07
N TYR A 539 1.22 0.36 6.76
CA TYR A 539 1.11 -1.08 6.99
C TYR A 539 1.60 -1.52 8.39
N ASN A 540 1.81 -0.61 9.34
CA ASN A 540 2.29 -0.94 10.69
C ASN A 540 1.42 -2.03 11.37
N PRO A 541 2.02 -3.17 11.79
CA PRO A 541 1.28 -4.29 12.39
C PRO A 541 0.54 -3.93 13.68
N LEU A 542 0.92 -2.84 14.37
CA LEU A 542 0.22 -2.30 15.55
C LEU A 542 -1.29 -2.13 15.33
N HIS A 543 -1.71 -1.86 14.09
CA HIS A 543 -3.09 -1.55 13.75
C HIS A 543 -3.91 -2.75 13.27
N VAL A 544 -3.32 -3.95 13.15
CA VAL A 544 -4.01 -5.14 12.62
C VAL A 544 -3.70 -6.43 13.35
N ASP A 545 -2.48 -6.60 13.87
CA ASP A 545 -2.06 -7.82 14.56
C ASP A 545 -2.23 -7.67 16.08
N PRO A 546 -3.14 -8.45 16.72
CA PRO A 546 -3.33 -8.42 18.17
C PRO A 546 -2.07 -8.75 18.97
N ALA A 547 -1.20 -9.64 18.47
CA ALA A 547 0.02 -10.01 19.18
C ALA A 547 0.99 -8.82 19.24
N THR A 548 1.18 -8.14 18.10
CA THR A 548 1.93 -6.88 18.03
C THR A 548 1.31 -5.83 18.94
N ALA A 549 0.00 -5.56 18.84
CA ALA A 549 -0.66 -4.56 19.68
C ALA A 549 -0.45 -4.82 21.19
N LYS A 550 -0.58 -6.08 21.61
CA LYS A 550 -0.30 -6.51 22.98
C LYS A 550 1.15 -6.30 23.40
N SER A 551 2.12 -6.52 22.51
CA SER A 551 3.53 -6.25 22.80
C SER A 551 3.84 -4.76 23.06
N TYR A 552 3.01 -3.86 22.48
CA TYR A 552 3.06 -2.41 22.73
C TYR A 552 2.17 -1.96 23.90
N GLY A 553 1.54 -2.89 24.61
CA GLY A 553 0.71 -2.61 25.79
C GLY A 553 -0.75 -2.27 25.51
N PHE A 554 -1.25 -2.52 24.29
CA PHE A 554 -2.66 -2.36 23.96
C PHE A 554 -3.40 -3.69 24.05
N GLU A 555 -4.65 -3.67 24.54
CA GLU A 555 -5.46 -4.89 24.66
C GLU A 555 -5.87 -5.49 23.30
N GLN A 556 -5.96 -4.63 22.27
CA GLN A 556 -6.30 -4.98 20.90
C GLN A 556 -5.70 -3.94 19.93
N PRO A 557 -5.70 -4.21 18.61
CA PRO A 557 -5.24 -3.23 17.63
C PRO A 557 -5.97 -1.90 17.73
N ILE A 558 -5.20 -0.81 17.66
CA ILE A 558 -5.72 0.57 17.72
C ILE A 558 -5.88 1.14 16.30
N LEU A 559 -6.81 2.07 16.13
CA LEU A 559 -6.98 2.79 14.86
C LEU A 559 -5.79 3.74 14.65
N HIS A 560 -5.37 3.92 13.40
CA HIS A 560 -4.33 4.89 13.04
C HIS A 560 -4.73 6.31 13.50
N GLY A 561 -3.79 7.03 14.11
CA GLY A 561 -4.00 8.45 14.45
C GLY A 561 -4.39 9.27 13.22
N LEU A 562 -3.70 9.07 12.10
CA LEU A 562 -3.99 9.72 10.83
C LEU A 562 -5.36 9.36 10.23
N CYS A 563 -5.92 8.18 10.55
CA CYS A 563 -7.30 7.86 10.19
C CYS A 563 -8.27 8.74 10.99
N THR A 564 -8.07 8.83 12.31
CA THR A 564 -8.84 9.71 13.20
C THR A 564 -8.75 11.18 12.77
N LEU A 565 -7.56 11.64 12.35
CA LEU A 565 -7.35 12.96 11.77
C LEU A 565 -8.18 13.15 10.50
N GLY A 566 -8.20 12.17 9.60
CA GLY A 566 -9.00 12.20 8.38
C GLY A 566 -10.51 12.29 8.64
N PHE A 567 -11.03 11.58 9.65
CA PHE A 567 -12.41 11.73 10.11
C PHE A 567 -12.69 13.16 10.59
N ALA A 568 -11.84 13.69 11.48
CA ALA A 568 -12.00 15.05 12.00
C ALA A 568 -11.93 16.11 10.89
N ALA A 569 -11.02 15.94 9.92
CA ALA A 569 -10.92 16.83 8.77
C ALA A 569 -12.19 16.77 7.90
N ARG A 570 -12.74 15.57 7.65
CA ARG A 570 -14.03 15.46 6.94
C ARG A 570 -15.15 16.13 7.73
N HIS A 571 -15.21 15.95 9.05
CA HIS A 571 -16.22 16.62 9.87
C HIS A 571 -16.14 18.15 9.70
N VAL A 572 -14.95 18.74 9.80
CA VAL A 572 -14.75 20.19 9.57
C VAL A 572 -15.10 20.59 8.14
N ILE A 573 -14.68 19.83 7.13
CA ILE A 573 -15.01 20.09 5.72
C ILE A 573 -16.52 20.07 5.49
N ASN A 574 -17.23 19.11 6.08
CA ASN A 574 -18.68 18.99 5.92
C ASN A 574 -19.44 20.08 6.68
N ALA A 575 -19.02 20.43 7.90
CA ALA A 575 -19.66 21.46 8.72
C ALA A 575 -19.43 22.87 8.14
N CYS A 576 -18.19 23.19 7.78
CA CYS A 576 -17.78 24.58 7.52
C CYS A 576 -17.58 24.91 6.03
N LEU A 577 -17.40 23.89 5.17
CA LEU A 577 -17.02 24.09 3.76
C LEU A 577 -18.02 23.47 2.78
N GLU A 578 -19.23 23.11 3.22
CA GLU A 578 -20.26 22.45 2.38
C GLU A 578 -19.72 21.16 1.73
N GLY A 579 -18.79 20.52 2.43
CA GLY A 579 -18.05 19.36 1.99
C GLY A 579 -16.96 19.66 0.94
N ASP A 580 -16.70 20.91 0.54
CA ASP A 580 -15.64 21.23 -0.43
C ASP A 580 -14.26 21.22 0.23
N GLY A 581 -13.65 20.05 0.25
CA GLY A 581 -12.30 19.86 0.79
C GLY A 581 -11.21 20.70 0.10
N GLN A 582 -11.41 21.19 -1.13
CA GLN A 582 -10.40 22.01 -1.81
C GLN A 582 -10.26 23.40 -1.20
N ARG A 583 -11.23 23.83 -0.38
CA ARG A 583 -11.18 25.08 0.38
C ARG A 583 -10.42 24.95 1.70
N LEU A 584 -10.02 23.73 2.10
CA LEU A 584 -9.21 23.53 3.30
C LEU A 584 -7.75 23.95 3.03
N LYS A 585 -7.32 25.04 3.67
CA LYS A 585 -5.97 25.60 3.51
C LYS A 585 -4.97 24.96 4.47
N SER A 586 -5.32 24.83 5.74
CA SER A 586 -4.44 24.16 6.72
C SER A 586 -5.25 23.34 7.70
N PHE A 587 -4.64 22.30 8.24
CA PHE A 587 -5.25 21.42 9.24
C PHE A 587 -4.17 20.90 10.18
N ARG A 588 -4.40 21.02 11.48
CA ARG A 588 -3.47 20.66 12.55
C ARG A 588 -4.21 19.99 13.70
N CYS A 589 -3.58 19.00 14.33
CA CYS A 589 -4.01 18.50 15.63
C CYS A 589 -2.87 17.83 16.40
N ARG A 590 -3.10 17.65 17.70
CA ARG A 590 -2.30 16.81 18.60
C ARG A 590 -3.03 15.52 18.92
N PHE A 591 -2.34 14.39 18.79
CA PHE A 591 -2.85 13.09 19.24
C PHE A 591 -2.67 12.96 20.75
N THR A 592 -3.74 12.60 21.46
CA THR A 592 -3.72 12.56 22.93
C THR A 592 -3.94 11.15 23.47
N LYS A 593 -4.82 10.36 22.86
CA LYS A 593 -5.16 8.99 23.28
C LYS A 593 -5.51 8.11 22.06
N PRO A 594 -5.35 6.77 22.17
CA PRO A 594 -5.67 5.85 21.08
C PRO A 594 -7.19 5.64 20.89
N VAL A 595 -7.60 5.52 19.63
CA VAL A 595 -8.96 5.14 19.23
C VAL A 595 -8.99 3.63 18.96
N ILE A 596 -10.11 2.98 19.27
CA ILE A 596 -10.33 1.57 18.93
C ILE A 596 -11.27 1.51 17.71
N PRO A 597 -10.97 0.71 16.67
CA PRO A 597 -11.89 0.53 15.55
C PRO A 597 -13.27 0.06 16.04
N GLY A 598 -14.33 0.76 15.61
CA GLY A 598 -15.70 0.55 16.09
C GLY A 598 -16.22 1.64 17.04
N ASP A 599 -15.35 2.48 17.60
CA ASP A 599 -15.70 3.63 18.42
C ASP A 599 -16.46 4.71 17.63
N ARG A 600 -17.23 5.54 18.35
CA ARG A 600 -17.81 6.77 17.83
C ARG A 600 -16.85 7.93 18.03
N LEU A 601 -16.54 8.63 16.94
CA LEU A 601 -15.75 9.85 16.95
C LEU A 601 -16.69 11.05 16.93
N ARG A 602 -16.62 11.87 17.98
CA ARG A 602 -17.40 13.12 18.10
C ARG A 602 -16.44 14.30 17.97
N THR A 603 -16.55 15.05 16.87
CA THR A 603 -15.76 16.26 16.64
C THR A 603 -16.60 17.48 16.96
N GLU A 604 -16.12 18.25 17.95
CA GLU A 604 -16.65 19.54 18.36
C GLU A 604 -15.85 20.64 17.66
N ILE A 605 -16.53 21.64 17.12
CA ILE A 605 -15.97 22.67 16.25
C ILE A 605 -16.41 24.04 16.78
N TRP A 606 -15.46 24.98 16.86
CA TRP A 606 -15.70 26.37 17.23
C TRP A 606 -15.15 27.29 16.14
N GLU A 607 -15.98 28.18 15.63
CA GLU A 607 -15.59 29.17 14.63
C GLU A 607 -14.66 30.22 15.23
N ASP A 608 -13.62 30.59 14.47
CA ASP A 608 -12.82 31.73 14.84
C ASP A 608 -13.56 33.05 14.55
N SER A 609 -13.20 34.11 15.26
CA SER A 609 -13.81 35.43 15.09
C SER A 609 -13.50 36.08 13.73
N SER A 610 -12.57 35.51 12.95
CA SER A 610 -12.18 36.01 11.64
C SER A 610 -13.03 35.41 10.50
N GLY A 611 -13.78 34.34 10.77
CA GLY A 611 -14.52 33.57 9.78
C GLY A 611 -13.63 32.80 8.79
N CYS A 612 -12.32 32.81 9.00
CA CYS A 612 -11.33 32.21 8.08
C CYS A 612 -10.80 30.86 8.57
N GLY A 613 -11.35 30.34 9.67
CA GLY A 613 -10.89 29.12 10.29
C GLY A 613 -11.74 28.70 11.49
N VAL A 614 -11.37 27.55 12.05
CA VAL A 614 -12.00 26.94 13.21
C VAL A 614 -10.97 26.34 14.14
N SER A 615 -11.30 26.24 15.41
CA SER A 615 -10.65 25.31 16.34
C SER A 615 -11.53 24.07 16.53
N PHE A 616 -10.94 22.93 16.85
CA PHE A 616 -11.71 21.69 17.05
C PHE A 616 -11.06 20.75 18.06
N ARG A 617 -11.89 19.84 18.57
CA ARG A 617 -11.51 18.72 19.44
C ARG A 617 -12.28 17.49 19.04
N THR A 618 -11.64 16.33 19.10
CA THR A 618 -12.31 15.05 18.81
C THR A 618 -12.25 14.14 20.02
N TRP A 619 -13.41 13.61 20.37
CA TRP A 619 -13.64 12.62 21.41
C TRP A 619 -13.86 11.24 20.79
N ALA A 620 -13.45 10.20 21.51
CA ALA A 620 -13.83 8.82 21.22
C ALA A 620 -14.74 8.27 22.32
N GLU A 621 -15.88 7.73 21.91
CA GLU A 621 -16.87 7.07 22.74
C GLU A 621 -16.83 5.56 22.46
N ARG A 622 -16.48 4.78 23.49
CA ARG A 622 -16.34 3.32 23.36
C ARG A 622 -17.69 2.68 23.08
N CYS A 623 -17.76 1.92 21.99
CA CYS A 623 -18.99 1.22 21.59
C CYS A 623 -19.02 -0.26 21.99
N THR A 624 -18.16 -0.69 22.92
CA THR A 624 -18.14 -2.07 23.44
C THR A 624 -19.37 -2.33 24.30
N GLY A 625 -20.12 -3.40 23.98
CA GLY A 625 -21.18 -3.92 24.84
C GLY A 625 -20.59 -4.52 26.11
N GLY A 626 -20.35 -3.70 27.13
CA GLY A 626 -20.19 -4.20 28.49
C GLY A 626 -21.48 -4.91 28.90
N GLU A 627 -21.36 -6.02 29.64
CA GLU A 627 -22.49 -6.80 30.16
C GLU A 627 -23.45 -5.96 31.05
N ASP A 628 -23.05 -4.73 31.42
CA ASP A 628 -23.82 -3.80 32.25
C ASP A 628 -24.37 -2.56 31.50
N GLY A 629 -24.10 -2.42 30.19
CA GLY A 629 -24.71 -1.37 29.35
C GLY A 629 -24.33 0.09 29.66
N THR A 630 -23.42 0.37 30.60
CA THR A 630 -22.94 1.74 30.88
C THR A 630 -21.90 2.18 29.85
N PRO A 631 -22.10 3.29 29.11
CA PRO A 631 -21.09 3.86 28.22
C PRO A 631 -19.85 4.26 29.02
N ALA A 632 -18.65 3.92 28.54
CA ALA A 632 -17.43 4.48 29.11
C ALA A 632 -17.38 5.99 28.84
N ASP A 633 -16.82 6.76 29.78
CA ASP A 633 -16.67 8.20 29.62
C ASP A 633 -15.90 8.52 28.32
N PRO A 634 -16.38 9.49 27.52
CA PRO A 634 -15.70 9.88 26.30
C PRO A 634 -14.29 10.37 26.61
N ILE A 635 -13.34 9.97 25.78
CA ILE A 635 -11.94 10.38 25.92
C ILE A 635 -11.56 11.34 24.79
N ILE A 636 -10.85 12.42 25.13
CA ILE A 636 -10.24 13.28 24.10
C ILE A 636 -9.16 12.45 23.39
N VAL A 637 -9.23 12.38 22.05
CA VAL A 637 -8.28 11.67 21.20
C VAL A 637 -7.52 12.62 20.27
N LEU A 638 -8.16 13.70 19.82
CA LEU A 638 -7.49 14.83 19.15
C LEU A 638 -7.77 16.12 19.92
N ASP A 639 -6.73 16.90 20.15
CA ASP A 639 -6.80 18.16 20.89
C ASP A 639 -5.91 19.23 20.25
N GLY A 640 -6.07 20.49 20.65
CA GLY A 640 -5.35 21.60 20.03
C GLY A 640 -5.58 21.70 18.52
N GLY A 641 -6.76 21.26 18.06
CA GLY A 641 -7.10 21.20 16.65
C GLY A 641 -7.37 22.58 16.08
N ALA A 642 -6.86 22.85 14.88
CA ALA A 642 -7.30 24.00 14.10
C ALA A 642 -7.29 23.71 12.61
N ALA A 643 -8.18 24.39 11.90
CA ALA A 643 -8.23 24.43 10.46
C ALA A 643 -8.35 25.87 9.97
N GLN A 644 -7.71 26.19 8.85
CA GLN A 644 -7.90 27.45 8.14
C GLN A 644 -8.41 27.16 6.74
N PHE A 645 -9.13 28.13 6.18
CA PHE A 645 -9.79 28.01 4.90
C PHE A 645 -9.23 29.00 3.89
N PHE A 646 -9.32 28.67 2.60
CA PHE A 646 -9.16 29.66 1.54
C PHE A 646 -10.40 30.56 1.51
N SER A 647 -10.17 31.87 1.33
CA SER A 647 -11.19 32.90 1.22
C SER A 647 -12.07 32.73 -0.01
#